data_AF-A0A815JEQ4-F1
#
_entry.id   AF-A0A815JEQ4-F1
#
_cell.length_a   1.000
_cell.length_b   1.000
_cell.length_c   1.000
_cell.angle_alpha   90.00
_cell.angle_beta   90.00
_cell.angle_gamma   90.00
#
_symmetry.space_group_name_H-M   'P 1'
#
loop_
_entity.id
_entity.type
_entity.pdbx_description
1 polymer ?
#
loop_
_entity_poly.entity_id
_entity_poly.type
_entity_poly.pdbx_seq_one_letter_code
_entity_poly.pdbx_strand_id
1 'polypeptide(L)'
;MNANSKHALIRGTDQPLTSLNPNAIIHNTPLGSTLGIPGRTLPTVPRITRVPQESPPKLFTTPISTIPTIRQHLNKTTKPMIDQNLTQSLKNNMNIVDDKKNDGRHHYQSQSEDMFVSTINPKIDPTRRHQFAPKQAFKYERSSKQAFKRKVPISNWTKILIGVGIFFGIAFVTAAIIIPVILVPILTRTTTTTTASTTDVTMFIPSNYWTSCSASCTNVTTTTPSTLLASWKFENNLLDSANSYNGSMSSVPSYISGYVDQALIVNSVQYVTVSSYLSFFSRSFTIEAWIYVTSLISSVDYGIFGQYQAATTRQWLFCIIRSNKMFFGFFNDDVGGSTTLSTNIWTHVAFVYDISTNTKMIYLNGVLDGSTTTGSSYQGTTGSMYIGKSASGGSVNPLSGYIDQVTISNRAKTACEILNDVTLVSYFSFDNVTTDSGPNTLSSYITLQSNSGVSFVTGRVGQALILSRTNAFFQTCGYYWLGHNNRAFSFALWIYPISAGGTILHLSSDRSGSGSWCLPKLGFSSNGSIVAQSWSGSSVVSVVGPQIPTNNWTHIVQTWSSTSGLRLYINGGLYGSFTMTTYVASNQNMCIFLGTSGFGTNCQTLNIIMGSYSGRIDEFYVYDRELTENEICPLAHPYN
;
A
#
# COMPACT_ATOMS: atom_id res chain seq x y z
N MET A 1 -53.51 61.86 -6.70
CA MET A 1 -54.07 62.19 -5.37
C MET A 1 -53.52 61.14 -4.40
N ASN A 2 -52.80 61.40 -3.30
CA ASN A 2 -52.11 62.58 -2.71
C ASN A 2 -50.75 62.04 -2.15
N ALA A 3 -49.59 62.70 -2.10
CA ALA A 3 -49.22 64.03 -1.57
C ALA A 3 -49.36 64.14 -0.03
N ASN A 4 -48.39 64.59 0.79
CA ASN A 4 -47.00 65.06 0.59
C ASN A 4 -46.01 64.14 1.40
N SER A 5 -44.73 64.37 1.74
CA SER A 5 -43.76 65.51 1.84
C SER A 5 -42.32 64.98 1.55
N LYS A 6 -41.23 65.72 1.28
CA LYS A 6 -40.69 67.06 1.68
C LYS A 6 -40.12 67.10 3.11
N HIS A 7 -38.95 67.67 3.42
CA HIS A 7 -37.84 68.31 2.65
C HIS A 7 -36.47 67.93 3.33
N ALA A 8 -35.25 68.42 3.06
CA ALA A 8 -34.71 69.64 2.42
C ALA A 8 -33.33 69.39 1.72
N LEU A 9 -32.50 70.43 1.49
CA LEU A 9 -31.19 70.42 0.82
C LEU A 9 -30.29 71.58 1.32
N ILE A 10 -28.96 71.53 1.04
CA ILE A 10 -27.97 72.61 0.69
C ILE A 10 -26.55 71.99 0.86
N ARG A 11 -25.52 72.05 -0.01
CA ARG A 11 -24.96 72.89 -1.11
C ARG A 11 -23.80 73.86 -0.72
N GLY A 12 -22.71 73.79 -1.49
CA GLY A 12 -21.49 74.62 -1.44
C GLY A 12 -20.23 73.73 -1.46
N THR A 13 -19.49 73.48 -2.55
CA THR A 13 -18.68 74.36 -3.46
C THR A 13 -17.41 74.93 -2.80
N ASP A 14 -16.23 74.40 -3.14
CA ASP A 14 -15.21 75.12 -3.95
C ASP A 14 -13.89 74.33 -4.16
N GLN A 15 -13.08 74.82 -5.10
CA GLN A 15 -11.70 74.48 -5.50
C GLN A 15 -10.93 75.84 -5.56
N PRO A 16 -9.56 75.95 -5.65
CA PRO A 16 -8.64 75.00 -6.30
C PRO A 16 -7.15 74.90 -5.81
N LEU A 17 -6.40 74.01 -6.49
CA LEU A 17 -5.00 74.17 -6.99
C LEU A 17 -3.72 74.03 -6.11
N THR A 18 -2.65 73.60 -6.83
CA THR A 18 -1.20 73.45 -6.49
C THR A 18 -0.80 72.26 -5.59
N SER A 19 0.35 71.57 -5.79
CA SER A 19 1.53 71.84 -6.64
C SER A 19 2.23 70.60 -7.26
N LEU A 20 2.81 70.79 -8.47
CA LEU A 20 4.08 70.26 -9.00
C LEU A 20 4.45 68.75 -8.96
N ASN A 21 4.09 68.03 -10.05
CA ASN A 21 4.91 67.46 -11.16
C ASN A 21 6.49 67.38 -11.02
N PRO A 22 7.23 66.66 -11.91
CA PRO A 22 7.56 65.22 -11.81
C PRO A 22 9.08 64.97 -12.02
N ASN A 23 9.48 63.78 -12.49
CA ASN A 23 10.71 63.66 -13.28
C ASN A 23 10.59 62.61 -14.40
N ALA A 24 10.91 62.99 -15.64
CA ALA A 24 10.97 62.14 -16.83
C ALA A 24 11.89 62.78 -17.86
N ILE A 25 12.73 62.00 -18.55
CA ILE A 25 13.58 62.46 -19.66
C ILE A 25 13.47 61.48 -20.83
N ILE A 26 13.38 62.04 -22.05
CA ILE A 26 13.22 61.34 -23.32
C ILE A 26 14.24 61.92 -24.30
N HIS A 27 14.90 61.08 -25.10
CA HIS A 27 15.41 61.43 -26.44
C HIS A 27 15.24 60.16 -27.32
N ASN A 28 14.38 60.14 -28.34
CA ASN A 28 14.39 60.83 -29.64
C ASN A 28 15.25 60.13 -30.72
N THR A 29 14.68 60.00 -31.92
CA THR A 29 15.21 59.34 -33.11
C THR A 29 15.96 60.34 -34.03
N PRO A 30 16.62 59.89 -35.14
CA PRO A 30 15.87 59.81 -36.42
C PRO A 30 16.34 58.76 -37.47
N LEU A 31 15.41 58.44 -38.38
CA LEU A 31 15.52 58.13 -39.83
C LEU A 31 16.85 57.64 -40.47
N GLY A 32 16.73 56.58 -41.28
CA GLY A 32 17.65 56.21 -42.37
C GLY A 32 16.98 55.21 -43.34
N SER A 33 17.16 55.36 -44.65
CA SER A 33 16.36 54.65 -45.68
C SER A 33 17.15 54.22 -46.91
N THR A 34 16.90 53.00 -47.43
CA THR A 34 16.93 52.56 -48.86
C THR A 34 16.85 51.02 -48.93
N LEU A 35 16.55 50.31 -50.04
CA LEU A 35 15.60 50.46 -51.17
C LEU A 35 15.80 49.17 -52.04
N GLY A 36 14.76 48.37 -52.33
CA GLY A 36 14.96 47.14 -53.13
C GLY A 36 13.71 46.32 -53.45
N ILE A 37 13.23 46.41 -54.70
CA ILE A 37 12.09 45.71 -55.34
C ILE A 37 12.51 45.57 -56.83
N PRO A 38 12.37 44.43 -57.56
CA PRO A 38 11.11 43.66 -57.74
C PRO A 38 11.20 42.11 -57.85
N GLY A 39 10.07 41.40 -57.85
CA GLY A 39 10.06 39.95 -58.21
C GLY A 39 8.77 39.11 -58.12
N ARG A 40 7.81 39.31 -59.04
CA ARG A 40 6.86 38.30 -59.60
C ARG A 40 5.78 37.56 -58.75
N THR A 41 4.56 37.57 -59.34
CA THR A 41 3.52 36.51 -59.45
C THR A 41 2.74 35.99 -58.23
N LEU A 42 1.44 36.31 -58.23
CA LEU A 42 0.35 35.56 -57.59
C LEU A 42 -0.12 34.37 -58.48
N PRO A 43 -0.64 33.29 -57.89
CA PRO A 43 -1.60 32.37 -58.52
C PRO A 43 -3.06 32.66 -58.10
N THR A 44 -4.04 32.19 -58.88
CA THR A 44 -5.48 32.51 -58.75
C THR A 44 -6.33 31.40 -58.11
N VAL A 45 -7.52 31.78 -57.63
CA VAL A 45 -8.58 30.89 -57.11
C VAL A 45 -9.53 30.40 -58.22
N PRO A 46 -9.91 29.11 -58.21
CA PRO A 46 -11.29 28.69 -58.50
C PRO A 46 -11.80 27.75 -57.38
N ARG A 47 -12.90 28.06 -56.67
CA ARG A 47 -14.34 28.05 -57.02
C ARG A 47 -15.01 26.67 -56.85
N ILE A 48 -16.18 26.68 -56.20
CA ILE A 48 -16.92 25.54 -55.64
C ILE A 48 -17.74 24.77 -56.69
N THR A 49 -17.85 23.44 -56.51
CA THR A 49 -18.92 22.59 -57.10
C THR A 49 -19.52 21.65 -56.04
N ARG A 50 -20.70 21.07 -56.31
CA ARG A 50 -21.54 20.36 -55.32
C ARG A 50 -21.09 18.94 -54.96
N VAL A 51 -21.50 18.52 -53.75
CA VAL A 51 -21.43 17.15 -53.19
C VAL A 51 -22.61 16.29 -53.68
N PRO A 52 -22.39 15.02 -54.06
CA PRO A 52 -23.39 13.95 -54.07
C PRO A 52 -23.41 13.17 -52.73
N GLN A 53 -24.55 12.57 -52.36
CA GLN A 53 -24.62 11.63 -51.23
C GLN A 53 -24.11 10.25 -51.65
N GLU A 54 -23.45 9.53 -50.72
CA GLU A 54 -23.32 8.07 -50.78
C GLU A 54 -23.82 7.41 -49.48
N SER A 55 -24.13 6.12 -49.56
CA SER A 55 -24.96 5.34 -48.63
C SER A 55 -24.14 4.39 -47.73
N PRO A 56 -24.69 3.93 -46.59
CA PRO A 56 -23.93 3.15 -45.61
C PRO A 56 -23.61 1.71 -46.07
N PRO A 57 -22.48 1.14 -45.63
CA PRO A 57 -22.07 -0.22 -46.00
C PRO A 57 -22.93 -1.31 -45.34
N LYS A 58 -23.14 -2.41 -46.07
CA LYS A 58 -23.73 -3.67 -45.57
C LYS A 58 -22.67 -4.78 -45.48
N LEU A 59 -22.91 -5.77 -44.62
CA LEU A 59 -22.13 -7.00 -44.54
C LEU A 59 -22.25 -7.84 -45.82
N PHE A 60 -21.21 -8.62 -46.14
CA PHE A 60 -21.32 -9.94 -46.80
C PHE A 60 -20.07 -10.82 -46.52
N THR A 61 -20.06 -12.08 -46.99
CA THR A 61 -19.33 -13.20 -46.36
C THR A 61 -18.67 -14.19 -47.35
N THR A 62 -17.62 -14.91 -46.90
CA THR A 62 -17.06 -16.19 -47.46
C THR A 62 -16.43 -16.12 -48.89
N PRO A 63 -15.75 -17.16 -49.47
CA PRO A 63 -15.51 -18.56 -49.04
C PRO A 63 -14.02 -19.05 -49.15
N ILE A 64 -13.80 -20.38 -49.32
CA ILE A 64 -12.54 -21.16 -49.17
C ILE A 64 -12.10 -21.86 -50.49
N SER A 65 -10.80 -22.12 -50.72
CA SER A 65 -10.32 -23.11 -51.74
C SER A 65 -8.91 -23.75 -51.54
N THR A 66 -8.89 -24.97 -50.98
CA THR A 66 -8.14 -26.23 -51.35
C THR A 66 -6.77 -26.30 -52.10
N ILE A 67 -5.94 -27.29 -51.66
CA ILE A 67 -5.06 -28.24 -52.45
C ILE A 67 -3.67 -27.72 -52.92
N PRO A 68 -2.56 -28.52 -53.09
CA PRO A 68 -2.39 -30.01 -53.12
C PRO A 68 -1.32 -30.65 -52.17
N THR A 69 -1.13 -31.97 -52.28
CA THR A 69 -0.11 -32.82 -51.59
C THR A 69 0.85 -33.55 -52.56
N ILE A 70 2.12 -33.75 -52.18
CA ILE A 70 3.11 -34.61 -52.88
C ILE A 70 3.94 -35.45 -51.85
N ARG A 71 4.53 -36.58 -52.27
CA ARG A 71 5.24 -37.58 -51.43
C ARG A 71 6.77 -37.64 -51.64
N GLN A 72 7.45 -38.21 -50.62
CA GLN A 72 8.69 -39.03 -50.66
C GLN A 72 10.03 -38.41 -51.10
N HIS A 73 10.99 -38.34 -50.15
CA HIS A 73 12.32 -39.00 -50.11
C HIS A 73 13.15 -38.42 -48.92
N LEU A 74 14.18 -39.04 -48.33
CA LEU A 74 14.39 -40.41 -47.82
C LEU A 74 15.71 -40.42 -46.96
N ASN A 75 15.77 -41.26 -45.90
CA ASN A 75 16.97 -41.71 -45.13
C ASN A 75 17.69 -40.84 -44.06
N LYS A 76 17.69 -41.39 -42.83
CA LYS A 76 18.83 -41.62 -41.88
C LYS A 76 19.57 -40.41 -41.26
N THR A 77 19.87 -40.33 -39.96
CA THR A 77 19.69 -41.24 -38.77
C THR A 77 19.61 -40.36 -37.47
N THR A 78 19.72 -40.75 -36.18
CA THR A 78 20.35 -41.89 -35.47
C THR A 78 19.63 -42.21 -34.12
N LYS A 79 20.31 -42.81 -33.12
CA LYS A 79 19.84 -43.18 -31.76
C LYS A 79 20.07 -42.07 -30.70
N PRO A 80 19.44 -42.16 -29.51
CA PRO A 80 20.12 -42.80 -28.35
C PRO A 80 19.35 -43.97 -27.70
N MET A 81 19.98 -44.61 -26.69
CA MET A 81 19.49 -45.64 -25.76
C MET A 81 19.78 -45.13 -24.32
N ILE A 82 18.96 -45.36 -23.27
CA ILE A 82 18.78 -46.63 -22.50
C ILE A 82 20.15 -47.08 -21.94
N ASP A 83 20.43 -47.19 -20.62
CA ASP A 83 19.55 -47.39 -19.44
C ASP A 83 20.22 -47.01 -18.07
N GLN A 84 19.51 -47.30 -16.96
CA GLN A 84 19.93 -47.62 -15.57
C GLN A 84 20.04 -46.51 -14.51
N ASN A 85 19.06 -46.47 -13.59
CA ASN A 85 19.17 -47.27 -12.35
C ASN A 85 17.81 -47.61 -11.71
N LEU A 86 17.79 -48.46 -10.67
CA LEU A 86 16.70 -49.44 -10.45
C LEU A 86 16.06 -49.45 -9.03
N THR A 87 14.76 -49.76 -8.94
CA THR A 87 14.01 -50.29 -7.76
C THR A 87 13.88 -49.36 -6.51
N GLN A 88 12.93 -49.51 -5.57
CA GLN A 88 12.31 -50.72 -4.98
C GLN A 88 10.94 -50.44 -4.32
N SER A 89 10.06 -51.48 -4.23
CA SER A 89 8.79 -51.53 -3.48
C SER A 89 7.61 -50.70 -4.04
N LEU A 90 6.33 -51.12 -3.93
CA LEU A 90 5.70 -52.23 -3.20
C LEU A 90 4.98 -53.24 -4.14
N LYS A 91 4.68 -54.43 -3.62
CA LYS A 91 3.89 -55.50 -4.27
C LYS A 91 3.13 -56.30 -3.19
N ASN A 92 2.19 -57.17 -3.62
CA ASN A 92 1.34 -58.07 -2.81
C ASN A 92 0.18 -57.32 -2.10
N ASN A 93 -1.06 -57.80 -2.01
CA ASN A 93 -1.80 -58.98 -2.54
C ASN A 93 -3.27 -58.53 -2.75
N MET A 94 -4.24 -59.24 -3.35
CA MET A 94 -4.42 -60.66 -3.73
C MET A 94 -5.38 -60.74 -4.95
N ASN A 95 -5.72 -61.92 -5.50
CA ASN A 95 -6.53 -62.03 -6.73
C ASN A 95 -7.38 -63.32 -6.81
N ILE A 96 -8.62 -63.23 -7.35
CA ILE A 96 -9.54 -64.34 -7.77
C ILE A 96 -10.11 -65.15 -6.57
N VAL A 97 -11.41 -65.46 -6.42
CA VAL A 97 -12.32 -66.42 -7.12
C VAL A 97 -13.80 -66.14 -6.66
N ASP A 98 -14.92 -66.39 -7.36
CA ASP A 98 -15.32 -66.33 -8.79
C ASP A 98 -16.87 -66.52 -8.95
N ASP A 99 -17.41 -66.11 -10.11
CA ASP A 99 -18.60 -66.66 -10.84
C ASP A 99 -20.08 -66.32 -10.47
N LYS A 100 -20.90 -66.27 -11.56
CA LYS A 100 -22.38 -66.41 -11.74
C LYS A 100 -23.43 -65.40 -11.19
N LYS A 101 -23.88 -64.57 -12.17
CA LYS A 101 -25.27 -64.42 -12.71
C LYS A 101 -26.37 -63.63 -11.96
N ASN A 102 -27.21 -63.01 -12.80
CA ASN A 102 -28.57 -62.47 -12.58
C ASN A 102 -28.68 -61.27 -11.62
N ASP A 103 -29.68 -60.39 -11.70
CA ASP A 103 -30.56 -59.89 -12.78
C ASP A 103 -31.24 -58.60 -12.22
N GLY A 104 -31.95 -57.82 -13.04
CA GLY A 104 -32.86 -56.77 -12.54
C GLY A 104 -32.60 -55.36 -13.09
N ARG A 105 -33.62 -54.79 -13.72
CA ARG A 105 -33.71 -53.39 -14.15
C ARG A 105 -34.33 -52.55 -13.02
N HIS A 106 -34.12 -51.23 -13.00
CA HIS A 106 -35.15 -50.26 -13.44
C HIS A 106 -34.65 -48.79 -13.33
N HIS A 107 -35.42 -47.85 -13.89
CA HIS A 107 -35.03 -46.46 -14.11
C HIS A 107 -35.45 -45.48 -13.01
N TYR A 108 -34.75 -44.35 -12.95
CA TYR A 108 -35.21 -43.09 -12.34
C TYR A 108 -36.39 -42.48 -13.11
N GLN A 109 -37.38 -41.95 -12.38
CA GLN A 109 -38.00 -40.65 -12.68
C GLN A 109 -38.87 -40.17 -11.50
N SER A 110 -38.91 -38.85 -11.28
CA SER A 110 -39.89 -38.19 -10.39
C SER A 110 -40.12 -36.74 -10.83
N GLN A 111 -41.37 -36.28 -10.72
CA GLN A 111 -41.82 -34.91 -10.99
C GLN A 111 -43.09 -34.59 -10.17
N SER A 112 -43.40 -33.28 -10.09
CA SER A 112 -44.73 -32.67 -9.86
C SER A 112 -45.56 -33.03 -8.61
N GLU A 113 -45.76 -32.00 -7.76
CA GLU A 113 -47.09 -31.55 -7.26
C GLU A 113 -47.81 -32.42 -6.19
N ASP A 114 -48.75 -31.93 -5.36
CA ASP A 114 -49.39 -30.60 -5.29
C ASP A 114 -49.73 -30.13 -3.84
N MET A 115 -50.43 -28.99 -3.73
CA MET A 115 -50.78 -28.16 -2.57
C MET A 115 -52.11 -28.55 -1.87
N PHE A 116 -52.33 -28.19 -0.58
CA PHE A 116 -53.59 -27.59 -0.06
C PHE A 116 -53.44 -27.02 1.38
N VAL A 117 -54.53 -26.48 1.98
CA VAL A 117 -54.53 -25.33 2.94
C VAL A 117 -55.57 -25.48 4.08
N SER A 118 -55.31 -24.94 5.29
CA SER A 118 -56.35 -24.40 6.21
C SER A 118 -55.85 -23.56 7.44
N THR A 119 -56.36 -22.31 7.56
CA THR A 119 -56.92 -21.57 8.75
C THR A 119 -56.32 -21.67 10.20
N ILE A 120 -56.37 -20.69 11.14
CA ILE A 120 -56.89 -19.29 11.27
C ILE A 120 -56.25 -18.59 12.53
N ASN A 121 -56.45 -17.28 12.73
CA ASN A 121 -55.88 -16.37 13.78
C ASN A 121 -57.02 -15.65 14.58
N PRO A 122 -56.88 -14.62 15.49
CA PRO A 122 -55.83 -14.15 16.45
C PRO A 122 -56.40 -13.78 17.88
N LYS A 123 -55.74 -12.86 18.65
CA LYS A 123 -56.18 -12.03 19.85
C LYS A 123 -55.75 -12.52 21.28
N ILE A 124 -55.63 -11.74 22.38
CA ILE A 124 -55.49 -10.28 22.76
C ILE A 124 -54.94 -10.18 24.23
N ASP A 125 -54.47 -9.02 24.70
CA ASP A 125 -53.91 -8.68 26.07
C ASP A 125 -54.82 -7.61 26.79
N PRO A 126 -54.66 -7.09 28.06
CA PRO A 126 -53.59 -7.21 29.08
C PRO A 126 -54.00 -7.30 30.60
N THR A 127 -52.99 -7.25 31.51
CA THR A 127 -53.04 -6.91 32.99
C THR A 127 -53.39 -8.05 34.00
N ARG A 128 -53.07 -8.02 35.32
CA ARG A 128 -52.45 -7.00 36.23
C ARG A 128 -51.82 -7.64 37.53
N ARG A 129 -50.70 -7.08 38.02
CA ARG A 129 -50.13 -7.03 39.42
C ARG A 129 -50.37 -8.16 40.46
N HIS A 130 -49.31 -8.52 41.20
CA HIS A 130 -49.19 -8.24 42.66
C HIS A 130 -47.71 -8.18 43.13
N GLN A 131 -47.47 -7.78 44.40
CA GLN A 131 -46.16 -7.36 44.94
C GLN A 131 -45.39 -8.49 45.66
N PHE A 132 -44.05 -8.38 45.73
CA PHE A 132 -43.26 -8.43 46.99
C PHE A 132 -41.80 -7.98 46.75
N ALA A 133 -41.08 -7.57 47.80
CA ALA A 133 -39.72 -7.01 47.79
C ALA A 133 -39.16 -6.93 49.24
N PRO A 134 -37.89 -6.55 49.51
CA PRO A 134 -36.64 -6.65 48.73
C PRO A 134 -35.47 -7.31 49.53
N LYS A 135 -34.35 -7.64 48.86
CA LYS A 135 -32.96 -7.88 49.37
C LYS A 135 -32.09 -8.36 48.18
N GLN A 136 -30.79 -8.06 48.02
CA GLN A 136 -29.83 -7.15 48.66
C GLN A 136 -29.02 -6.43 47.55
N ALA A 137 -28.33 -5.34 47.88
CA ALA A 137 -27.30 -4.73 47.03
C ALA A 137 -25.90 -4.93 47.66
N PHE A 138 -24.86 -5.09 46.85
CA PHE A 138 -23.47 -5.13 47.28
C PHE A 138 -22.64 -4.02 46.61
N LYS A 139 -21.82 -3.34 47.41
CA LYS A 139 -20.87 -2.31 46.95
C LYS A 139 -19.62 -2.94 46.34
N TYR A 140 -18.93 -2.16 45.52
CA TYR A 140 -17.54 -2.36 45.13
C TYR A 140 -16.68 -1.28 45.79
N GLU A 141 -15.59 -1.64 46.47
CA GLU A 141 -14.69 -0.68 47.14
C GLU A 141 -13.24 -1.22 47.17
N ARG A 142 -12.25 -0.38 47.53
CA ARG A 142 -10.83 -0.53 47.11
C ARG A 142 -9.91 -1.33 48.05
N SER A 143 -8.77 -1.73 47.48
CA SER A 143 -7.48 -2.12 48.12
C SER A 143 -7.41 -3.56 48.68
N SER A 144 -6.23 -4.15 48.93
CA SER A 144 -4.86 -3.61 49.00
C SER A 144 -3.77 -4.59 48.51
N LYS A 145 -2.48 -4.22 48.60
CA LYS A 145 -1.32 -5.04 48.19
C LYS A 145 -0.92 -6.04 49.29
N GLN A 146 -0.50 -7.26 48.93
CA GLN A 146 0.88 -7.77 49.15
C GLN A 146 1.06 -9.23 48.66
N ALA A 147 2.31 -9.73 48.70
CA ALA A 147 2.76 -10.94 48.01
C ALA A 147 2.75 -12.22 48.88
N PHE A 148 2.76 -13.39 48.22
CA PHE A 148 3.05 -14.67 48.89
C PHE A 148 4.00 -15.54 48.05
N LYS A 149 4.95 -16.21 48.70
CA LYS A 149 5.94 -17.11 48.07
C LYS A 149 5.34 -18.51 47.90
N ARG A 150 5.69 -19.23 46.83
CA ARG A 150 5.55 -20.70 46.77
C ARG A 150 6.90 -21.36 46.48
N LYS A 151 7.21 -22.41 47.24
CA LYS A 151 8.35 -23.32 47.00
C LYS A 151 7.90 -24.47 46.10
N VAL A 152 8.85 -25.04 45.37
CA VAL A 152 8.71 -26.30 44.62
C VAL A 152 9.22 -27.46 45.51
N PRO A 153 8.59 -28.65 45.49
CA PRO A 153 9.05 -29.82 46.26
C PRO A 153 10.25 -30.53 45.62
N ILE A 154 10.91 -31.41 46.39
CA ILE A 154 12.14 -32.13 46.00
C ILE A 154 11.94 -33.64 46.16
N SER A 155 12.44 -34.42 45.20
CA SER A 155 12.77 -35.85 45.34
C SER A 155 13.80 -36.25 44.27
N ASN A 156 14.74 -37.18 44.47
CA ASN A 156 15.40 -37.68 45.70
C ASN A 156 16.74 -38.38 45.29
N TRP A 157 17.49 -38.90 46.28
CA TRP A 157 18.49 -40.00 46.21
C TRP A 157 20.02 -39.74 46.24
N THR A 158 20.58 -40.15 47.39
CA THR A 158 21.92 -40.74 47.65
C THR A 158 23.15 -39.84 47.90
N LYS A 159 24.10 -40.40 48.67
CA LYS A 159 25.32 -39.81 49.24
C LYS A 159 26.51 -40.77 49.08
N ILE A 160 27.74 -40.28 49.24
CA ILE A 160 28.89 -40.98 49.87
C ILE A 160 29.83 -39.91 50.49
N LEU A 161 30.78 -40.29 51.36
CA LEU A 161 31.34 -39.44 52.41
C LEU A 161 32.89 -39.29 52.43
N ILE A 162 33.32 -38.16 53.02
CA ILE A 162 34.54 -37.92 53.85
C ILE A 162 35.93 -37.90 53.19
N GLY A 163 36.69 -36.85 53.57
CA GLY A 163 38.16 -36.77 53.57
C GLY A 163 38.60 -35.45 54.21
N VAL A 164 39.30 -35.47 55.36
CA VAL A 164 39.68 -34.26 56.14
C VAL A 164 41.15 -34.34 56.59
N GLY A 165 41.86 -33.21 56.51
CA GLY A 165 43.21 -32.98 57.08
C GLY A 165 43.32 -31.54 57.60
N ILE A 166 44.14 -31.29 58.62
CA ILE A 166 44.11 -30.08 59.48
C ILE A 166 45.55 -29.57 59.75
N PHE A 167 45.67 -28.35 60.31
CA PHE A 167 46.83 -27.67 60.94
C PHE A 167 47.67 -26.71 60.07
N PHE A 168 48.20 -25.57 60.57
CA PHE A 168 47.73 -24.59 61.59
C PHE A 168 48.67 -23.35 61.62
N GLY A 169 48.16 -22.17 62.00
CA GLY A 169 48.95 -21.02 62.53
C GLY A 169 49.56 -20.00 61.54
N ILE A 170 49.96 -18.78 61.93
CA ILE A 170 49.40 -17.79 62.90
C ILE A 170 50.08 -16.40 62.70
N ALA A 171 49.30 -15.31 62.80
CA ALA A 171 49.60 -13.89 63.09
C ALA A 171 50.84 -13.10 62.54
N PHE A 172 50.53 -12.03 61.80
CA PHE A 172 51.02 -10.62 61.90
C PHE A 172 52.43 -10.23 62.40
N VAL A 173 53.16 -9.46 61.56
CA VAL A 173 54.02 -8.31 61.95
C VAL A 173 53.81 -7.16 60.93
N THR A 174 54.11 -5.91 61.30
CA THR A 174 53.69 -4.67 60.58
C THR A 174 54.81 -3.87 59.91
N ALA A 175 54.45 -3.22 58.79
CA ALA A 175 54.92 -1.90 58.30
C ALA A 175 56.39 -1.67 57.86
N ALA A 176 56.53 -1.43 56.54
CA ALA A 176 57.37 -0.42 55.86
C ALA A 176 58.89 -0.27 56.14
N ILE A 177 59.69 -0.27 55.05
CA ILE A 177 60.72 0.76 54.81
C ILE A 177 61.13 0.85 53.31
N ILE A 178 61.44 2.08 52.92
CA ILE A 178 61.95 2.72 51.70
C ILE A 178 62.83 1.88 50.72
N ILE A 179 62.69 2.15 49.42
CA ILE A 179 63.50 1.66 48.29
C ILE A 179 64.78 2.49 48.09
N PRO A 180 65.93 1.86 47.78
CA PRO A 180 66.90 2.43 46.83
C PRO A 180 67.11 1.54 45.59
N VAL A 181 67.56 2.16 44.48
CA VAL A 181 67.63 1.56 43.14
C VAL A 181 68.98 0.85 42.89
N ILE A 182 68.96 -0.31 42.22
CA ILE A 182 70.12 -0.89 41.54
C ILE A 182 69.75 -1.21 40.08
N LEU A 183 70.65 -0.88 39.15
CA LEU A 183 70.45 -0.96 37.71
C LEU A 183 71.11 -2.22 37.11
N VAL A 184 70.41 -2.96 36.26
CA VAL A 184 70.95 -4.11 35.50
C VAL A 184 70.41 -4.05 34.06
N PRO A 185 71.25 -4.21 33.01
CA PRO A 185 70.83 -4.03 31.63
C PRO A 185 70.10 -5.26 31.06
N ILE A 186 69.16 -5.02 30.15
CA ILE A 186 68.43 -6.07 29.40
C ILE A 186 68.96 -6.13 27.97
N LEU A 187 69.33 -7.33 27.50
CA LEU A 187 69.63 -7.58 26.10
C LEU A 187 68.34 -7.47 25.25
N THR A 188 68.34 -6.58 24.27
CA THR A 188 67.22 -6.42 23.32
C THR A 188 67.16 -7.57 22.32
N ARG A 189 66.25 -8.52 22.55
CA ARG A 189 65.88 -9.53 21.54
C ARG A 189 64.86 -8.93 20.56
N THR A 190 65.25 -8.75 19.30
CA THR A 190 64.36 -8.27 18.24
C THR A 190 63.31 -9.32 17.86
N THR A 191 62.07 -9.12 18.32
CA THR A 191 60.88 -9.79 17.80
C THR A 191 60.14 -8.86 16.86
N THR A 192 60.13 -9.16 15.56
CA THR A 192 59.36 -8.40 14.56
C THR A 192 57.87 -8.71 14.68
N THR A 193 57.17 -7.97 15.53
CA THR A 193 55.70 -7.95 15.55
C THR A 193 55.17 -7.24 14.30
N THR A 194 54.64 -8.00 13.35
CA THR A 194 53.81 -7.48 12.27
C THR A 194 52.49 -6.99 12.85
N THR A 195 52.42 -5.71 13.22
CA THR A 195 51.17 -5.05 13.57
C THR A 195 50.27 -4.97 12.35
N ALA A 196 49.28 -5.86 12.27
CA ALA A 196 48.19 -5.68 11.34
C ALA A 196 47.48 -4.37 11.70
N SER A 197 47.49 -3.38 10.81
CA SER A 197 46.77 -2.13 11.01
C SER A 197 45.28 -2.40 10.85
N THR A 198 44.59 -2.69 11.95
CA THR A 198 43.13 -2.57 12.04
C THR A 198 42.78 -1.09 11.89
N THR A 199 42.65 -0.65 10.64
CA THR A 199 41.98 0.60 10.32
C THR A 199 40.50 0.39 10.63
N ASP A 200 40.15 0.60 11.90
CA ASP A 200 38.75 0.72 12.30
C ASP A 200 38.12 1.83 11.47
N VAL A 201 37.31 1.44 10.48
CA VAL A 201 36.46 2.35 9.74
C VAL A 201 35.34 2.74 10.70
N THR A 202 35.67 3.63 11.63
CA THR A 202 34.71 4.39 12.42
C THR A 202 33.87 5.18 11.42
N MET A 203 32.70 4.63 11.10
CA MET A 203 31.76 5.22 10.16
C MET A 203 31.42 6.61 10.71
N PHE A 204 31.92 7.65 10.06
CA PHE A 204 31.96 9.01 10.61
C PHE A 204 30.59 9.67 10.48
N ILE A 205 29.60 9.14 11.21
CA ILE A 205 28.29 9.75 11.39
C ILE A 205 28.53 11.02 12.22
N PRO A 206 28.29 12.22 11.66
CA PRO A 206 28.53 13.46 12.39
C PRO A 206 27.68 13.53 13.66
N SER A 207 28.28 13.92 14.79
CA SER A 207 27.66 13.87 16.12
C SER A 207 26.43 14.77 16.31
N ASN A 208 26.09 15.57 15.30
CA ASN A 208 24.90 16.43 15.23
C ASN A 208 23.67 15.76 14.59
N TYR A 209 23.71 14.48 14.21
CA TYR A 209 22.55 13.74 13.66
C TYR A 209 21.48 13.33 14.68
N TRP A 210 21.59 13.76 15.95
CA TRP A 210 20.49 13.73 16.93
C TRP A 210 19.46 14.87 16.67
N THR A 211 19.19 15.17 15.40
CA THR A 211 18.06 16.01 15.00
C THR A 211 16.77 15.31 15.41
N SER A 212 15.97 15.95 16.26
CA SER A 212 14.60 15.49 16.56
C SER A 212 13.84 15.32 15.24
N CYS A 213 13.46 14.09 14.89
CA CYS A 213 12.81 13.80 13.61
C CYS A 213 11.52 14.63 13.48
N SER A 214 11.54 15.67 12.63
CA SER A 214 10.39 16.51 12.31
C SER A 214 9.47 15.79 11.33
N ALA A 215 8.93 14.66 11.78
CA ALA A 215 8.05 13.79 11.01
C ALA A 215 6.83 14.58 10.51
N SER A 216 6.70 14.67 9.19
CA SER A 216 5.57 15.35 8.55
C SER A 216 4.29 14.52 8.66
N CYS A 217 4.36 13.24 8.31
CA CYS A 217 3.20 12.34 8.26
C CYS A 217 3.41 10.91 8.78
N THR A 218 4.63 10.48 9.09
CA THR A 218 4.90 9.08 9.50
C THR A 218 4.57 8.77 10.96
N ASN A 219 4.63 9.75 11.87
CA ASN A 219 4.41 9.56 13.32
C ASN A 219 3.04 10.07 13.79
N VAL A 220 1.96 9.88 13.02
CA VAL A 220 0.60 10.24 13.46
C VAL A 220 0.03 9.19 14.41
N THR A 221 0.60 9.13 15.61
CA THR A 221 0.01 8.43 16.76
C THR A 221 -1.24 9.17 17.23
N THR A 222 -2.37 8.88 16.59
CA THR A 222 -3.66 9.39 17.06
C THR A 222 -3.93 8.93 18.49
N THR A 223 -4.30 9.88 19.35
CA THR A 223 -4.80 9.59 20.71
C THR A 223 -6.14 8.84 20.72
N THR A 224 -6.74 8.65 19.53
CA THR A 224 -7.94 7.85 19.27
C THR A 224 -7.76 7.12 17.93
N PRO A 225 -7.42 5.82 17.91
CA PRO A 225 -7.39 5.03 16.69
C PRO A 225 -8.72 5.11 15.93
N SER A 226 -8.66 5.16 14.59
CA SER A 226 -9.87 5.04 13.76
C SER A 226 -10.47 3.65 13.92
N THR A 227 -11.62 3.54 14.59
CA THR A 227 -12.41 2.32 14.50
C THR A 227 -13.13 2.31 13.15
N LEU A 228 -12.67 1.43 12.28
CA LEU A 228 -13.25 1.12 10.98
C LEU A 228 -14.70 0.63 11.17
N LEU A 229 -15.65 1.35 10.57
CA LEU A 229 -17.09 1.07 10.67
C LEU A 229 -17.54 0.03 9.65
N ALA A 230 -17.00 0.11 8.43
CA ALA A 230 -17.26 -0.84 7.35
C ALA A 230 -16.06 -0.86 6.39
N SER A 231 -15.80 -2.01 5.77
CA SER A 231 -14.76 -2.17 4.75
C SER A 231 -15.11 -3.24 3.73
N TRP A 232 -15.29 -2.84 2.47
CA TRP A 232 -15.54 -3.76 1.34
C TRP A 232 -14.32 -3.79 0.44
N LYS A 233 -13.57 -4.90 0.51
CA LYS A 233 -12.37 -5.12 -0.30
C LYS A 233 -12.67 -5.57 -1.74
N PHE A 234 -13.77 -6.30 -1.91
CA PHE A 234 -14.23 -6.89 -3.17
C PHE A 234 -13.47 -8.14 -3.68
N GLU A 235 -12.80 -8.86 -2.79
CA GLU A 235 -12.20 -10.19 -3.03
C GLU A 235 -13.24 -11.29 -3.34
N ASN A 236 -13.74 -11.33 -4.57
CA ASN A 236 -14.83 -12.18 -5.08
C ASN A 236 -16.19 -12.03 -4.34
N ASN A 237 -16.32 -11.09 -3.40
CA ASN A 237 -17.52 -10.98 -2.55
C ASN A 237 -17.88 -9.52 -2.20
N LEU A 238 -19.13 -9.30 -1.74
CA LEU A 238 -19.66 -7.98 -1.35
C LEU A 238 -19.76 -7.80 0.18
N LEU A 239 -19.09 -8.63 0.98
CA LEU A 239 -19.21 -8.60 2.44
C LEU A 239 -18.41 -7.44 3.04
N ASP A 240 -18.87 -6.98 4.20
CA ASP A 240 -18.12 -6.08 5.06
C ASP A 240 -17.11 -6.89 5.87
N SER A 241 -15.84 -6.55 5.75
CA SER A 241 -14.71 -7.19 6.43
C SER A 241 -14.37 -6.56 7.80
N ALA A 242 -15.04 -5.46 8.17
CA ALA A 242 -14.87 -4.79 9.46
C ALA A 242 -15.98 -5.13 10.46
N ASN A 243 -17.26 -5.13 10.04
CA ASN A 243 -18.41 -5.43 10.90
C ASN A 243 -19.46 -6.31 10.21
N SER A 244 -20.63 -5.76 9.86
CA SER A 244 -21.79 -6.50 9.34
C SER A 244 -22.63 -5.69 8.34
N TYR A 245 -22.07 -4.62 7.78
CA TYR A 245 -22.69 -3.77 6.75
C TYR A 245 -22.59 -4.42 5.36
N ASN A 246 -22.94 -5.71 5.26
CA ASN A 246 -22.79 -6.51 4.05
C ASN A 246 -23.55 -5.90 2.86
N GLY A 247 -22.85 -5.82 1.74
CA GLY A 247 -23.39 -5.37 0.47
C GLY A 247 -24.22 -6.43 -0.24
N SER A 248 -25.14 -5.96 -1.07
CA SER A 248 -25.96 -6.76 -1.98
C SER A 248 -26.00 -6.11 -3.35
N MET A 249 -26.25 -6.89 -4.41
CA MET A 249 -26.38 -6.38 -5.78
C MET A 249 -27.54 -7.12 -6.46
N SER A 250 -28.35 -6.41 -7.26
CA SER A 250 -29.50 -6.99 -7.99
C SER A 250 -29.08 -7.82 -9.21
N SER A 251 -27.91 -7.52 -9.76
CA SER A 251 -27.19 -8.32 -10.77
C SER A 251 -26.12 -9.18 -10.10
N VAL A 252 -25.64 -10.20 -10.81
CA VAL A 252 -24.45 -10.96 -10.39
C VAL A 252 -23.24 -10.00 -10.34
N PRO A 253 -22.48 -9.94 -9.23
CA PRO A 253 -21.26 -9.16 -9.17
C PRO A 253 -20.15 -9.84 -9.97
N SER A 254 -19.28 -9.03 -10.57
CA SER A 254 -18.14 -9.48 -11.36
C SER A 254 -16.91 -8.66 -11.01
N TYR A 255 -15.74 -9.30 -11.04
CA TYR A 255 -14.50 -8.74 -10.49
C TYR A 255 -13.38 -8.74 -11.54
N ILE A 256 -12.40 -7.86 -11.35
CA ILE A 256 -11.19 -7.72 -12.18
C ILE A 256 -9.98 -7.58 -11.24
N SER A 257 -8.74 -7.63 -11.76
CA SER A 257 -7.57 -7.26 -10.94
C SER A 257 -7.73 -5.82 -10.46
N GLY A 258 -7.62 -5.61 -9.15
CA GLY A 258 -7.84 -4.31 -8.53
C GLY A 258 -6.60 -3.42 -8.49
N TYR A 259 -6.65 -2.43 -7.61
CA TYR A 259 -5.47 -1.73 -7.14
C TYR A 259 -4.75 -2.59 -6.09
N VAL A 260 -5.51 -3.08 -5.10
CA VAL A 260 -5.20 -4.28 -4.33
C VAL A 260 -5.87 -5.45 -5.06
N ASP A 261 -5.24 -6.63 -5.03
CA ASP A 261 -5.82 -7.95 -5.38
C ASP A 261 -7.01 -7.95 -6.38
N GLN A 262 -8.27 -7.79 -5.95
CA GLN A 262 -9.45 -7.71 -6.84
C GLN A 262 -10.40 -6.53 -6.59
N ALA A 263 -10.79 -5.86 -7.68
CA ALA A 263 -11.82 -4.80 -7.68
C ALA A 263 -13.18 -5.28 -8.18
N LEU A 264 -14.25 -4.67 -7.67
CA LEU A 264 -15.62 -4.83 -8.17
C LEU A 264 -15.83 -4.01 -9.45
N ILE A 265 -16.45 -4.64 -10.46
CA ILE A 265 -16.93 -3.95 -11.67
C ILE A 265 -18.27 -3.27 -11.38
N VAL A 266 -18.34 -1.97 -11.69
CA VAL A 266 -19.55 -1.14 -11.55
C VAL A 266 -19.93 -0.44 -12.86
N ASN A 267 -21.23 -0.31 -13.09
CA ASN A 267 -21.83 0.33 -14.27
C ASN A 267 -23.30 0.67 -14.01
N SER A 268 -24.03 1.07 -15.07
CA SER A 268 -25.44 1.44 -15.04
C SER A 268 -26.40 0.40 -14.41
N VAL A 269 -26.01 -0.88 -14.32
CA VAL A 269 -26.79 -1.95 -13.66
C VAL A 269 -26.07 -2.63 -12.49
N GLN A 270 -24.74 -2.60 -12.45
CA GLN A 270 -23.93 -3.15 -11.36
C GLN A 270 -23.52 -2.05 -10.36
N TYR A 271 -24.16 -2.03 -9.20
CA TYR A 271 -23.78 -1.20 -8.05
C TYR A 271 -24.21 -1.88 -6.74
N VAL A 272 -23.49 -1.65 -5.64
CA VAL A 272 -23.80 -2.24 -4.34
C VAL A 272 -24.91 -1.44 -3.65
N THR A 273 -25.83 -2.14 -3.02
CA THR A 273 -26.79 -1.60 -2.05
C THR A 273 -26.54 -2.24 -0.69
N VAL A 274 -26.34 -1.43 0.34
CA VAL A 274 -26.24 -1.85 1.75
C VAL A 274 -27.53 -1.42 2.44
N SER A 275 -28.32 -2.40 2.89
CA SER A 275 -29.61 -2.18 3.57
C SER A 275 -29.46 -1.85 5.06
N SER A 276 -28.39 -2.29 5.70
CA SER A 276 -28.04 -1.93 7.07
C SER A 276 -27.69 -0.44 7.17
N TYR A 277 -28.48 0.32 7.91
CA TYR A 277 -28.23 1.76 8.13
C TYR A 277 -27.00 1.98 9.02
N LEU A 278 -25.99 2.65 8.48
CA LEU A 278 -24.83 3.16 9.21
C LEU A 278 -25.05 4.63 9.60
N SER A 279 -24.94 4.97 10.88
CA SER A 279 -25.30 6.32 11.34
C SER A 279 -24.17 7.35 11.24
N PHE A 280 -24.26 8.20 10.22
CA PHE A 280 -23.50 9.44 10.04
C PHE A 280 -24.16 10.66 10.72
N PHE A 281 -25.34 10.51 11.33
CA PHE A 281 -26.11 11.61 11.92
C PHE A 281 -25.28 12.41 12.92
N SER A 282 -25.04 13.69 12.63
CA SER A 282 -24.29 14.63 13.48
C SER A 282 -22.98 14.08 14.05
N ARG A 283 -22.13 13.47 13.21
CA ARG A 283 -20.80 12.96 13.58
C ARG A 283 -19.76 13.31 12.51
N SER A 284 -18.48 13.39 12.91
CA SER A 284 -17.35 13.34 11.97
C SER A 284 -17.23 11.93 11.37
N PHE A 285 -16.74 11.83 10.14
CA PHE A 285 -16.47 10.56 9.46
C PHE A 285 -15.47 10.74 8.31
N THR A 286 -14.96 9.63 7.82
CA THR A 286 -14.17 9.56 6.58
C THR A 286 -14.69 8.41 5.73
N ILE A 287 -14.85 8.62 4.43
CA ILE A 287 -15.19 7.60 3.43
C ILE A 287 -14.07 7.60 2.40
N GLU A 288 -13.46 6.45 2.16
CA GLU A 288 -12.32 6.26 1.26
C GLU A 288 -12.59 5.14 0.26
N ALA A 289 -12.00 5.23 -0.92
CA ALA A 289 -12.06 4.19 -1.95
C ALA A 289 -10.91 4.36 -2.96
N TRP A 290 -10.52 3.26 -3.60
CA TRP A 290 -9.85 3.31 -4.89
C TRP A 290 -10.89 3.21 -6.01
N ILE A 291 -10.77 4.06 -7.04
CA ILE A 291 -11.64 4.02 -8.22
C ILE A 291 -10.81 3.99 -9.52
N TYR A 292 -11.32 3.29 -10.52
CA TYR A 292 -10.80 3.27 -11.89
C TYR A 292 -11.93 3.63 -12.85
N VAL A 293 -11.97 4.88 -13.32
CA VAL A 293 -13.11 5.38 -14.11
C VAL A 293 -12.87 5.14 -15.59
N THR A 294 -13.74 4.38 -16.26
CA THR A 294 -13.56 4.03 -17.68
C THR A 294 -14.20 5.03 -18.64
N SER A 295 -15.22 5.77 -18.20
CA SER A 295 -15.92 6.77 -19.02
C SER A 295 -16.44 7.94 -18.17
N LEU A 296 -16.31 9.15 -18.70
CA LEU A 296 -16.82 10.40 -18.11
C LEU A 296 -17.41 11.31 -19.19
N ILE A 297 -18.63 11.78 -18.96
CA ILE A 297 -19.30 12.82 -19.76
C ILE A 297 -19.48 14.03 -18.85
N SER A 298 -18.98 15.20 -19.26
CA SER A 298 -18.89 16.40 -18.40
C SER A 298 -20.24 17.03 -18.03
N SER A 299 -21.31 16.66 -18.72
CA SER A 299 -22.70 17.04 -18.43
C SER A 299 -23.46 15.99 -17.59
N VAL A 300 -22.75 15.01 -17.01
CA VAL A 300 -23.33 13.89 -16.26
C VAL A 300 -22.67 13.77 -14.89
N ASP A 301 -23.49 13.61 -13.85
CA ASP A 301 -23.02 13.27 -12.50
C ASP A 301 -22.95 11.74 -12.36
N TYR A 302 -21.86 11.23 -11.75
CA TYR A 302 -21.62 9.80 -11.50
C TYR A 302 -21.39 9.54 -10.01
N GLY A 303 -22.12 8.61 -9.39
CA GLY A 303 -22.02 8.31 -7.97
C GLY A 303 -20.95 7.28 -7.61
N ILE A 304 -20.05 7.63 -6.70
CA ILE A 304 -19.07 6.69 -6.11
C ILE A 304 -19.64 6.08 -4.84
N PHE A 305 -20.21 6.91 -3.96
CA PHE A 305 -20.88 6.50 -2.73
C PHE A 305 -22.07 7.42 -2.44
N GLY A 306 -23.05 6.93 -1.68
CA GLY A 306 -24.00 7.81 -1.00
C GLY A 306 -24.89 7.10 0.01
N GLN A 307 -25.44 7.87 0.94
CA GLN A 307 -26.54 7.46 1.80
C GLN A 307 -27.75 8.35 1.50
N TYR A 308 -28.89 7.74 1.22
CA TYR A 308 -30.09 8.46 0.77
C TYR A 308 -31.29 8.16 1.66
N GLN A 309 -31.74 9.16 2.41
CA GLN A 309 -33.04 9.16 3.08
C GLN A 309 -34.09 9.91 2.23
N ALA A 310 -33.76 11.11 1.75
CA ALA A 310 -34.63 11.93 0.91
C ALA A 310 -33.84 12.98 0.13
N ALA A 311 -34.41 13.49 -0.97
CA ALA A 311 -33.92 14.65 -1.73
C ALA A 311 -34.16 15.98 -0.97
N THR A 312 -33.68 16.03 0.27
CA THR A 312 -33.82 17.13 1.23
C THR A 312 -32.43 17.49 1.75
N THR A 313 -32.16 18.78 1.94
CA THR A 313 -30.87 19.24 2.47
C THR A 313 -30.58 18.60 3.82
N ARG A 314 -29.37 18.04 3.92
CA ARG A 314 -28.82 17.23 5.02
C ARG A 314 -29.42 15.81 5.18
N GLN A 315 -30.20 15.32 4.22
CA GLN A 315 -30.77 13.95 4.22
C GLN A 315 -30.36 13.09 2.99
N TRP A 316 -29.44 13.60 2.19
CA TRP A 316 -28.74 12.85 1.15
C TRP A 316 -27.25 13.20 1.20
N LEU A 317 -26.45 12.26 1.68
CA LEU A 317 -24.98 12.30 1.63
C LEU A 317 -24.55 11.67 0.31
N PHE A 318 -23.73 12.35 -0.47
CA PHE A 318 -23.17 11.79 -1.71
C PHE A 318 -21.71 12.16 -1.93
N CYS A 319 -20.98 11.22 -2.51
CA CYS A 319 -19.63 11.37 -3.03
C CYS A 319 -19.69 11.02 -4.52
N ILE A 320 -19.49 12.02 -5.39
CA ILE A 320 -19.80 11.92 -6.82
C ILE A 320 -18.68 12.56 -7.67
N ILE A 321 -18.70 12.25 -8.96
CA ILE A 321 -18.00 13.00 -10.00
C ILE A 321 -19.04 13.86 -10.71
N ARG A 322 -18.77 15.17 -10.86
CA ARG A 322 -19.59 16.15 -11.58
C ARG A 322 -18.68 17.03 -12.41
N SER A 323 -18.98 17.21 -13.70
CA SER A 323 -18.13 17.94 -14.65
C SER A 323 -16.66 17.51 -14.62
N ASN A 324 -16.45 16.19 -14.53
CA ASN A 324 -15.16 15.50 -14.43
C ASN A 324 -14.33 15.87 -13.18
N LYS A 325 -14.92 16.45 -12.13
CA LYS A 325 -14.27 16.73 -10.84
C LYS A 325 -15.00 16.06 -9.69
N MET A 326 -14.34 15.87 -8.55
CA MET A 326 -14.98 15.34 -7.35
C MET A 326 -15.93 16.34 -6.70
N PHE A 327 -17.05 15.86 -6.18
CA PHE A 327 -17.97 16.60 -5.34
C PHE A 327 -18.42 15.76 -4.15
N PHE A 328 -18.52 16.40 -2.99
CA PHE A 328 -18.96 15.78 -1.73
C PHE A 328 -19.99 16.70 -1.08
N GLY A 329 -21.21 16.20 -0.87
CA GLY A 329 -22.32 17.05 -0.49
C GLY A 329 -23.35 16.40 0.42
N PHE A 330 -24.11 17.27 1.07
CA PHE A 330 -25.28 16.95 1.89
C PHE A 330 -26.57 17.48 1.22
N PHE A 331 -26.58 17.58 -0.12
CA PHE A 331 -27.65 18.11 -0.98
C PHE A 331 -27.97 19.61 -0.79
N ASN A 332 -27.64 20.41 -1.81
CA ASN A 332 -27.59 21.88 -1.77
C ASN A 332 -26.62 22.43 -0.70
N ASP A 333 -25.60 21.63 -0.36
CA ASP A 333 -24.54 21.94 0.59
C ASP A 333 -23.36 21.04 0.19
N ASP A 334 -22.65 21.47 -0.85
CA ASP A 334 -21.67 20.68 -1.61
C ASP A 334 -20.30 21.36 -1.53
N VAL A 335 -19.22 20.59 -1.43
CA VAL A 335 -17.86 21.01 -1.78
C VAL A 335 -17.47 20.38 -3.11
N GLY A 336 -16.81 21.14 -3.97
CA GLY A 336 -16.20 20.66 -5.23
C GLY A 336 -14.68 20.65 -5.12
N GLY A 337 -14.06 19.66 -5.76
CA GLY A 337 -12.62 19.55 -5.92
C GLY A 337 -12.07 20.42 -7.07
N SER A 338 -10.79 20.75 -7.01
CA SER A 338 -10.10 21.57 -8.01
C SER A 338 -9.68 20.76 -9.25
N THR A 339 -9.41 19.47 -9.10
CA THR A 339 -8.76 18.63 -10.09
C THR A 339 -9.75 18.01 -11.08
N THR A 340 -9.41 18.06 -12.37
CA THR A 340 -10.11 17.30 -13.42
C THR A 340 -9.53 15.88 -13.48
N LEU A 341 -10.40 14.88 -13.39
CA LEU A 341 -10.05 13.47 -13.40
C LEU A 341 -9.71 12.99 -14.82
N SER A 342 -8.70 12.13 -14.93
CA SER A 342 -8.42 11.32 -16.11
C SER A 342 -9.13 9.97 -15.99
N THR A 343 -9.60 9.42 -17.11
CA THR A 343 -10.10 8.04 -17.17
C THR A 343 -8.94 7.04 -17.30
N ASN A 344 -9.24 5.76 -17.06
CA ASN A 344 -8.37 4.60 -17.25
C ASN A 344 -7.08 4.60 -16.40
N ILE A 345 -7.14 5.23 -15.22
CA ILE A 345 -6.13 5.16 -14.17
C ILE A 345 -6.79 4.89 -12.82
N TRP A 346 -6.12 4.15 -11.93
CA TRP A 346 -6.51 4.09 -10.52
C TRP A 346 -6.28 5.46 -9.85
N THR A 347 -7.24 5.87 -9.04
CA THR A 347 -7.21 7.10 -8.23
C THR A 347 -7.78 6.81 -6.86
N HIS A 348 -7.05 7.13 -5.79
CA HIS A 348 -7.59 7.08 -4.43
C HIS A 348 -8.39 8.34 -4.15
N VAL A 349 -9.53 8.18 -3.49
CA VAL A 349 -10.47 9.26 -3.20
C VAL A 349 -10.81 9.20 -1.71
N ALA A 350 -10.75 10.35 -1.02
CA ALA A 350 -11.20 10.43 0.37
C ALA A 350 -12.14 11.61 0.59
N PHE A 351 -13.20 11.35 1.33
CA PHE A 351 -14.26 12.30 1.65
C PHE A 351 -14.36 12.39 3.17
N VAL A 352 -13.77 13.45 3.72
CA VAL A 352 -13.64 13.66 5.17
C VAL A 352 -14.63 14.74 5.59
N TYR A 353 -15.47 14.45 6.58
CA TYR A 353 -16.25 15.46 7.28
C TYR A 353 -15.86 15.52 8.75
N ASP A 354 -15.52 16.72 9.22
CA ASP A 354 -15.33 17.00 10.63
C ASP A 354 -16.45 17.89 11.19
N ILE A 355 -17.21 17.39 12.17
CA ILE A 355 -18.22 18.18 12.85
C ILE A 355 -17.64 19.20 13.83
N SER A 356 -16.40 19.01 14.33
CA SER A 356 -15.80 19.93 15.30
C SER A 356 -15.52 21.32 14.70
N THR A 357 -15.20 21.34 13.41
CA THR A 357 -15.00 22.54 12.58
C THR A 357 -16.12 22.78 11.56
N ASN A 358 -17.07 21.84 11.42
CA ASN A 358 -18.03 21.74 10.31
C ASN A 358 -17.36 21.71 8.92
N THR A 359 -16.16 21.15 8.76
CA THR A 359 -15.44 21.16 7.49
C THR A 359 -15.70 19.88 6.68
N LYS A 360 -16.11 20.02 5.40
CA LYS A 360 -16.01 18.95 4.38
C LYS A 360 -14.72 19.11 3.60
N MET A 361 -13.97 18.04 3.41
CA MET A 361 -12.74 17.97 2.62
C MET A 361 -12.80 16.83 1.61
N ILE A 362 -12.21 17.05 0.44
CA ILE A 362 -11.97 16.07 -0.62
C ILE A 362 -10.47 15.92 -0.77
N TYR A 363 -9.98 14.68 -0.77
CA TYR A 363 -8.60 14.35 -1.12
C TYR A 363 -8.58 13.45 -2.36
N LEU A 364 -7.56 13.65 -3.20
CA LEU A 364 -7.22 12.82 -4.34
C LEU A 364 -5.77 12.35 -4.20
N ASN A 365 -5.54 11.04 -4.27
CA ASN A 365 -4.21 10.43 -4.15
C ASN A 365 -3.40 10.96 -2.93
N GLY A 366 -4.07 11.17 -1.79
CA GLY A 366 -3.45 11.65 -0.55
C GLY A 366 -3.38 13.18 -0.40
N VAL A 367 -3.64 13.94 -1.47
CA VAL A 367 -3.51 15.41 -1.49
C VAL A 367 -4.89 16.07 -1.41
N LEU A 368 -5.03 17.13 -0.61
CA LEU A 368 -6.26 17.90 -0.48
C LEU A 368 -6.60 18.60 -1.82
N ASP A 369 -7.76 18.30 -2.39
CA ASP A 369 -8.23 18.84 -3.67
C ASP A 369 -9.39 19.85 -3.50
N GLY A 370 -10.11 19.82 -2.38
CA GLY A 370 -11.18 20.78 -2.09
C GLY A 370 -11.57 20.79 -0.61
N SER A 371 -11.99 21.94 -0.09
CA SER A 371 -12.45 22.10 1.29
C SER A 371 -13.49 23.20 1.42
N THR A 372 -14.48 23.03 2.29
CA THR A 372 -15.41 24.11 2.69
C THR A 372 -16.01 23.87 4.08
N THR A 373 -16.36 24.95 4.78
CA THR A 373 -17.17 24.90 6.01
C THR A 373 -18.65 24.81 5.66
N THR A 374 -19.36 23.84 6.23
CA THR A 374 -20.79 23.61 6.01
C THR A 374 -21.67 24.49 6.89
N GLY A 375 -22.93 24.67 6.50
CA GLY A 375 -23.92 25.35 7.34
C GLY A 375 -24.49 24.48 8.47
N SER A 376 -24.23 23.18 8.47
CA SER A 376 -24.57 22.22 9.54
C SER A 376 -24.02 20.82 9.22
N SER A 377 -24.13 19.89 10.18
CA SER A 377 -23.86 18.47 9.98
C SER A 377 -24.96 17.75 9.21
N TYR A 378 -24.63 16.56 8.69
CA TYR A 378 -25.59 15.63 8.11
C TYR A 378 -26.66 15.18 9.13
N GLN A 379 -27.92 15.19 8.69
CA GLN A 379 -29.13 14.97 9.51
C GLN A 379 -29.92 13.71 9.09
N GLY A 380 -29.38 12.87 8.21
CA GLY A 380 -30.03 11.60 7.84
C GLY A 380 -30.01 10.61 8.99
N THR A 381 -31.19 10.17 9.43
CA THR A 381 -31.42 9.21 10.51
C THR A 381 -31.82 7.82 10.02
N THR A 382 -32.10 7.68 8.71
CA THR A 382 -32.38 6.41 8.02
C THR A 382 -31.76 6.43 6.62
N GLY A 383 -32.11 5.47 5.77
CA GLY A 383 -31.71 5.41 4.36
C GLY A 383 -30.65 4.34 4.08
N SER A 384 -30.77 3.69 2.93
CA SER A 384 -29.77 2.72 2.44
C SER A 384 -28.49 3.43 2.00
N MET A 385 -27.36 2.71 2.03
CA MET A 385 -26.12 3.16 1.42
C MET A 385 -25.89 2.48 0.07
N TYR A 386 -25.12 3.14 -0.79
CA TYR A 386 -24.79 2.70 -2.14
C TYR A 386 -23.30 2.84 -2.42
N ILE A 387 -22.73 1.91 -3.19
CA ILE A 387 -21.34 1.94 -3.69
C ILE A 387 -21.39 1.74 -5.21
N GLY A 388 -20.71 2.60 -5.97
CA GLY A 388 -20.90 2.73 -7.41
C GLY A 388 -22.18 3.46 -7.80
N LYS A 389 -22.89 4.06 -6.83
CA LYS A 389 -24.08 4.91 -7.02
C LYS A 389 -24.26 5.81 -5.79
N SER A 390 -25.08 6.85 -5.88
CA SER A 390 -25.35 7.81 -4.78
C SER A 390 -26.73 7.71 -4.13
N ALA A 391 -27.71 7.06 -4.78
CA ALA A 391 -29.11 6.94 -4.33
C ALA A 391 -29.84 5.82 -5.10
N SER A 392 -31.02 5.40 -4.62
CA SER A 392 -31.89 4.46 -5.35
C SER A 392 -32.37 5.01 -6.71
N GLY A 393 -32.69 6.30 -6.77
CA GLY A 393 -33.03 7.04 -7.99
C GLY A 393 -32.68 8.53 -7.88
N GLY A 394 -32.62 9.22 -9.02
CA GLY A 394 -32.21 10.63 -9.13
C GLY A 394 -31.45 10.90 -10.43
N SER A 395 -30.96 12.13 -10.59
CA SER A 395 -30.21 12.57 -11.79
C SER A 395 -28.74 12.11 -11.85
N VAL A 396 -28.24 11.50 -10.77
CA VAL A 396 -26.87 10.99 -10.66
C VAL A 396 -26.85 9.54 -11.15
N ASN A 397 -25.98 9.24 -12.09
CA ASN A 397 -25.83 7.92 -12.70
C ASN A 397 -24.92 7.03 -11.82
N PRO A 398 -25.02 5.69 -11.92
CA PRO A 398 -23.99 4.80 -11.40
C PRO A 398 -22.62 5.08 -12.03
N LEU A 399 -21.53 4.83 -11.31
CA LEU A 399 -20.18 4.93 -11.85
C LEU A 399 -19.96 3.86 -12.94
N SER A 400 -19.30 4.23 -14.03
CA SER A 400 -18.80 3.28 -15.04
C SER A 400 -17.30 3.05 -14.81
N GLY A 401 -16.93 1.86 -14.34
CA GLY A 401 -15.54 1.56 -14.00
C GLY A 401 -15.38 0.44 -12.99
N TYR A 402 -14.32 0.54 -12.19
CA TYR A 402 -14.02 -0.40 -11.10
C TYR A 402 -13.91 0.37 -9.77
N ILE A 403 -14.31 -0.27 -8.67
CA ILE A 403 -14.17 0.24 -7.30
C ILE A 403 -13.52 -0.84 -6.43
N ASP A 404 -12.62 -0.40 -5.56
CA ASP A 404 -11.75 -1.23 -4.75
C ASP A 404 -11.55 -0.61 -3.35
N GLN A 405 -11.28 -1.45 -2.34
CA GLN A 405 -10.87 -1.05 -0.99
C GLN A 405 -11.71 0.08 -0.36
N VAL A 406 -13.04 -0.05 -0.40
CA VAL A 406 -13.95 0.99 0.14
C VAL A 406 -13.97 0.88 1.66
N THR A 407 -13.62 1.96 2.35
CA THR A 407 -13.60 1.99 3.83
C THR A 407 -14.39 3.18 4.39
N ILE A 408 -14.92 3.01 5.60
CA ILE A 408 -15.63 4.08 6.33
C ILE A 408 -15.11 4.13 7.78
N SER A 409 -14.58 5.28 8.20
CA SER A 409 -14.10 5.54 9.56
C SER A 409 -15.04 6.44 10.36
N ASN A 410 -15.17 6.20 11.67
CA ASN A 410 -16.08 6.93 12.58
C ASN A 410 -15.61 8.35 13.00
N ARG A 411 -14.57 8.89 12.35
CA ARG A 411 -13.96 10.18 12.63
C ARG A 411 -13.42 10.82 11.35
N ALA A 412 -13.10 12.10 11.43
CA ALA A 412 -12.21 12.70 10.45
C ALA A 412 -10.79 12.12 10.59
N LYS A 413 -10.24 11.63 9.47
CA LYS A 413 -8.81 11.35 9.34
C LYS A 413 -8.07 12.65 9.01
N THR A 414 -6.83 12.76 9.48
CA THR A 414 -5.92 13.86 9.15
C THR A 414 -5.33 13.66 7.75
N ALA A 415 -4.87 14.72 7.09
CA ALA A 415 -4.28 14.66 5.75
C ALA A 415 -3.12 13.63 5.64
N CYS A 416 -2.34 13.47 6.71
CA CYS A 416 -1.24 12.51 6.79
C CYS A 416 -1.71 11.06 6.93
N GLU A 417 -2.85 10.82 7.56
CA GLU A 417 -3.46 9.48 7.58
C GLU A 417 -3.95 9.15 6.18
N ILE A 418 -4.76 10.03 5.55
CA ILE A 418 -5.20 9.86 4.15
C ILE A 418 -4.00 9.60 3.21
N LEU A 419 -2.87 10.30 3.41
CA LEU A 419 -1.64 10.11 2.64
C LEU A 419 -0.99 8.74 2.87
N ASN A 420 -0.96 8.24 4.11
CA ASN A 420 -0.44 6.92 4.42
C ASN A 420 -1.39 5.81 3.92
N ASP A 421 -2.70 5.99 4.05
CA ASP A 421 -3.73 5.07 3.55
C ASP A 421 -3.61 4.82 2.04
N VAL A 422 -3.36 5.87 1.25
CA VAL A 422 -3.07 5.73 -0.19
C VAL A 422 -1.67 5.14 -0.46
N THR A 423 -0.62 5.68 0.18
CA THR A 423 0.76 5.48 -0.32
C THR A 423 1.56 4.38 0.37
N LEU A 424 1.14 3.91 1.56
CA LEU A 424 1.74 2.71 2.18
C LEU A 424 1.07 1.47 1.57
N VAL A 425 1.68 0.95 0.51
CA VAL A 425 1.15 -0.18 -0.27
C VAL A 425 1.16 -1.47 0.55
N SER A 426 2.19 -1.66 1.39
CA SER A 426 2.24 -2.74 2.37
C SER A 426 3.29 -2.47 3.45
N TYR A 427 3.08 -3.03 4.64
CA TYR A 427 4.01 -3.03 5.76
C TYR A 427 4.03 -4.40 6.45
N PHE A 428 5.21 -4.98 6.64
CA PHE A 428 5.41 -6.26 7.32
C PHE A 428 6.38 -6.06 8.49
N SER A 429 5.87 -6.05 9.74
CA SER A 429 6.73 -6.01 10.93
C SER A 429 7.47 -7.34 11.17
N PHE A 430 6.92 -8.45 10.67
CA PHE A 430 7.40 -9.81 10.94
C PHE A 430 7.30 -10.27 12.41
N ASP A 431 6.41 -9.68 13.20
CA ASP A 431 6.08 -10.06 14.59
C ASP A 431 5.42 -11.45 14.74
N ASN A 432 6.15 -12.51 14.38
CA ASN A 432 5.63 -13.87 14.26
C ASN A 432 4.44 -14.01 13.29
N VAL A 433 4.30 -13.07 12.35
CA VAL A 433 3.28 -13.04 11.29
C VAL A 433 3.91 -12.63 9.95
N THR A 434 3.26 -12.99 8.85
CA THR A 434 3.61 -12.53 7.48
C THR A 434 2.50 -11.71 6.82
N THR A 435 1.45 -11.37 7.57
CA THR A 435 0.32 -10.57 7.09
C THR A 435 0.74 -9.11 6.87
N ASP A 436 0.27 -8.52 5.77
CA ASP A 436 0.36 -7.07 5.59
C ASP A 436 -0.39 -6.35 6.72
N SER A 437 0.36 -5.53 7.45
CA SER A 437 -0.09 -4.70 8.56
C SER A 437 -0.23 -3.23 8.15
N GLY A 438 -0.01 -2.92 6.86
CA GLY A 438 -0.35 -1.65 6.24
C GLY A 438 -1.85 -1.48 5.99
N PRO A 439 -2.29 -0.28 5.58
CA PRO A 439 -3.71 0.05 5.40
C PRO A 439 -4.37 -0.74 4.26
N ASN A 440 -3.58 -1.19 3.28
CA ASN A 440 -4.08 -1.90 2.11
C ASN A 440 -4.32 -3.41 2.36
N THR A 441 -3.66 -4.02 3.36
CA THR A 441 -3.87 -5.41 3.81
C THR A 441 -3.75 -6.46 2.68
N LEU A 442 -2.75 -6.29 1.83
CA LEU A 442 -2.44 -7.05 0.62
C LEU A 442 -2.38 -8.57 0.86
N SER A 443 -3.04 -9.38 0.00
CA SER A 443 -3.28 -10.80 0.28
C SER A 443 -3.08 -11.79 -0.89
N SER A 444 -3.11 -11.35 -2.16
CA SER A 444 -3.21 -12.24 -3.34
C SER A 444 -2.10 -13.29 -3.50
N TYR A 445 -0.93 -13.06 -2.91
CA TYR A 445 0.06 -14.10 -2.65
C TYR A 445 1.02 -13.68 -1.55
N ILE A 446 1.09 -14.46 -0.47
CA ILE A 446 2.17 -14.39 0.53
C ILE A 446 2.71 -15.81 0.73
N THR A 447 4.04 -15.99 0.71
CA THR A 447 4.66 -17.32 0.80
C THR A 447 6.03 -17.26 1.49
N LEU A 448 6.33 -18.26 2.32
CA LEU A 448 7.65 -18.52 2.89
C LEU A 448 8.18 -19.86 2.35
N GLN A 449 9.40 -19.92 1.81
CA GLN A 449 10.00 -21.22 1.48
C GLN A 449 10.60 -21.88 2.73
N SER A 450 9.82 -22.76 3.36
CA SER A 450 10.06 -23.31 4.70
C SER A 450 10.95 -24.57 4.75
N ASN A 451 11.93 -24.72 3.85
CA ASN A 451 12.90 -25.83 3.88
C ASN A 451 13.97 -25.65 5.01
N SER A 452 13.49 -25.45 6.24
CA SER A 452 14.26 -25.18 7.48
C SER A 452 15.19 -23.95 7.46
N GLY A 453 14.98 -23.03 6.51
CA GLY A 453 15.75 -21.79 6.36
C GLY A 453 15.08 -20.52 6.86
N VAL A 454 13.75 -20.55 7.09
CA VAL A 454 12.95 -19.37 7.48
C VAL A 454 12.31 -19.60 8.84
N SER A 455 12.40 -18.61 9.73
CA SER A 455 11.63 -18.54 10.99
C SER A 455 11.53 -17.09 11.48
N PHE A 456 10.92 -16.89 12.64
CA PHE A 456 10.98 -15.63 13.38
C PHE A 456 12.00 -15.71 14.54
N VAL A 457 12.64 -14.59 14.85
CA VAL A 457 13.62 -14.42 15.95
C VAL A 457 13.53 -12.99 16.49
N THR A 458 14.20 -12.66 17.60
CA THR A 458 14.26 -11.27 18.11
C THR A 458 14.73 -10.29 17.02
N GLY A 459 13.96 -9.23 16.80
CA GLY A 459 14.21 -8.25 15.75
C GLY A 459 15.06 -7.05 16.18
N ARG A 460 15.01 -6.01 15.36
CA ARG A 460 15.26 -4.61 15.71
C ARG A 460 14.07 -4.07 16.49
N VAL A 461 12.86 -4.35 16.00
CA VAL A 461 11.57 -4.20 16.69
C VAL A 461 11.03 -5.62 16.92
N GLY A 462 10.30 -5.85 18.01
CA GLY A 462 9.61 -7.11 18.31
C GLY A 462 10.31 -8.39 17.85
N GLN A 463 9.80 -9.00 16.77
CA GLN A 463 10.44 -10.12 16.07
C GLN A 463 10.67 -9.83 14.58
N ALA A 464 11.80 -10.31 14.07
CA ALA A 464 12.21 -10.23 12.68
C ALA A 464 12.16 -11.59 11.97
N LEU A 465 12.00 -11.55 10.65
CA LEU A 465 12.15 -12.70 9.76
C LEU A 465 13.65 -13.06 9.62
N ILE A 466 14.06 -14.27 9.97
CA ILE A 466 15.41 -14.77 9.68
C ILE A 466 15.42 -15.64 8.42
N LEU A 467 16.41 -15.39 7.57
CA LEU A 467 16.68 -16.05 6.30
C LEU A 467 18.08 -16.66 6.42
N SER A 468 18.13 -17.94 6.78
CA SER A 468 19.33 -18.60 7.35
C SER A 468 19.99 -19.65 6.44
N ARG A 469 19.43 -19.89 5.24
CA ARG A 469 19.90 -20.89 4.28
C ARG A 469 19.76 -20.38 2.84
N THR A 470 20.50 -20.99 1.92
CA THR A 470 20.32 -20.78 0.48
C THR A 470 18.85 -20.98 0.08
N ASN A 471 18.30 -20.03 -0.67
CA ASN A 471 16.91 -19.95 -1.12
C ASN A 471 15.86 -19.91 0.02
N ALA A 472 16.24 -19.53 1.24
CA ALA A 472 15.28 -19.07 2.24
C ALA A 472 14.72 -17.72 1.79
N PHE A 473 13.40 -17.62 1.56
CA PHE A 473 12.77 -16.37 1.15
C PHE A 473 11.38 -16.14 1.75
N PHE A 474 11.00 -14.87 1.80
CA PHE A 474 9.61 -14.41 1.86
C PHE A 474 9.23 -13.82 0.49
N GLN A 475 8.01 -14.06 0.04
CA GLN A 475 7.48 -13.55 -1.21
C GLN A 475 6.10 -12.94 -0.97
N THR A 476 5.84 -11.81 -1.62
CA THR A 476 4.56 -11.09 -1.61
C THR A 476 4.26 -10.58 -3.02
N CYS A 477 3.00 -10.60 -3.47
CA CYS A 477 2.61 -10.13 -4.81
C CYS A 477 1.36 -9.24 -4.76
N GLY A 478 1.07 -8.58 -5.88
CA GLY A 478 -0.12 -7.73 -6.07
C GLY A 478 0.20 -6.25 -6.30
N TYR A 479 1.48 -5.87 -6.31
CA TYR A 479 1.91 -4.48 -6.37
C TYR A 479 1.66 -3.85 -7.75
N TYR A 480 0.50 -3.20 -7.91
CA TYR A 480 0.07 -2.56 -9.15
C TYR A 480 1.00 -1.42 -9.57
N TRP A 481 1.23 -0.40 -8.73
CA TRP A 481 2.04 0.77 -9.14
C TRP A 481 3.52 0.48 -9.37
N LEU A 482 4.13 -0.47 -8.63
CA LEU A 482 5.51 -0.91 -8.89
C LEU A 482 5.68 -1.54 -10.29
N GLY A 483 4.58 -2.03 -10.87
CA GLY A 483 4.50 -2.55 -12.23
C GLY A 483 4.46 -1.47 -13.32
N HIS A 484 4.28 -0.19 -12.99
CA HIS A 484 4.01 0.86 -13.99
C HIS A 484 5.18 1.83 -14.16
N ASN A 485 5.42 2.21 -15.42
CA ASN A 485 6.49 3.13 -15.80
C ASN A 485 6.35 4.49 -15.09
N ASN A 486 7.49 5.06 -14.69
CA ASN A 486 7.63 6.37 -14.07
C ASN A 486 6.81 6.61 -12.79
N ARG A 487 6.31 5.55 -12.14
CA ARG A 487 5.79 5.64 -10.78
C ARG A 487 6.94 5.73 -9.78
N ALA A 488 6.87 6.73 -8.91
CA ALA A 488 7.78 6.84 -7.78
C ALA A 488 7.63 5.62 -6.86
N PHE A 489 8.64 5.33 -6.05
CA PHE A 489 8.55 4.26 -5.06
C PHE A 489 9.56 4.45 -3.93
N SER A 490 9.29 3.83 -2.79
CA SER A 490 10.28 3.64 -1.72
C SER A 490 10.18 2.25 -1.11
N PHE A 491 11.34 1.68 -0.77
CA PHE A 491 11.46 0.47 0.05
C PHE A 491 12.27 0.85 1.28
N ALA A 492 11.69 0.69 2.48
CA ALA A 492 12.39 0.88 3.75
C ALA A 492 12.39 -0.44 4.52
N LEU A 493 13.53 -0.82 5.12
CA LEU A 493 13.66 -2.02 5.91
C LEU A 493 14.88 -1.97 6.83
N TRP A 494 14.80 -2.70 7.94
CA TRP A 494 15.95 -3.03 8.76
C TRP A 494 16.55 -4.37 8.33
N ILE A 495 17.87 -4.42 8.18
CA ILE A 495 18.62 -5.65 7.87
C ILE A 495 19.64 -5.98 8.96
N TYR A 496 19.84 -7.26 9.21
CA TYR A 496 20.89 -7.81 10.07
C TYR A 496 21.68 -8.88 9.29
N PRO A 497 22.70 -8.50 8.48
CA PRO A 497 23.39 -9.45 7.62
C PRO A 497 24.22 -10.45 8.44
N ILE A 498 24.04 -11.75 8.19
CA ILE A 498 24.98 -12.79 8.66
C ILE A 498 26.17 -12.85 7.69
N SER A 499 25.92 -12.66 6.39
CA SER A 499 26.94 -12.42 5.37
C SER A 499 26.58 -11.20 4.51
N ALA A 500 27.59 -10.41 4.13
CA ALA A 500 27.45 -9.29 3.21
C ALA A 500 27.48 -9.78 1.74
N GLY A 501 26.46 -10.57 1.35
CA GLY A 501 26.36 -11.20 0.04
C GLY A 501 24.92 -11.47 -0.39
N GLY A 502 24.70 -11.62 -1.70
CA GLY A 502 23.42 -11.98 -2.29
C GLY A 502 22.42 -10.82 -2.43
N THR A 503 21.20 -11.16 -2.82
CA THR A 503 20.10 -10.21 -3.08
C THR A 503 19.14 -10.15 -1.90
N ILE A 504 18.93 -8.95 -1.37
CA ILE A 504 18.03 -8.67 -0.23
C ILE A 504 16.59 -8.51 -0.73
N LEU A 505 16.36 -7.69 -1.76
CA LEU A 505 15.04 -7.41 -2.34
C LEU A 505 15.10 -7.53 -3.86
N HIS A 506 14.23 -8.35 -4.42
CA HIS A 506 14.09 -8.59 -5.86
C HIS A 506 12.65 -8.38 -6.31
N LEU A 507 12.48 -7.84 -7.52
CA LEU A 507 11.17 -7.66 -8.17
C LEU A 507 11.07 -8.54 -9.42
N SER A 508 9.93 -9.20 -9.61
CA SER A 508 9.57 -9.89 -10.86
C SER A 508 8.13 -9.58 -11.26
N SER A 509 7.83 -9.64 -12.55
CA SER A 509 6.47 -9.56 -13.11
C SER A 509 5.65 -10.84 -12.88
N ASP A 510 6.16 -11.79 -12.09
CA ASP A 510 5.60 -13.12 -11.95
C ASP A 510 6.01 -13.80 -10.62
N ARG A 511 5.44 -14.99 -10.35
CA ARG A 511 5.70 -15.75 -9.11
C ARG A 511 6.97 -16.63 -9.14
N SER A 512 7.60 -16.86 -10.29
CA SER A 512 8.87 -17.62 -10.37
C SER A 512 10.11 -16.77 -10.02
N GLY A 513 10.02 -15.44 -10.15
CA GLY A 513 11.19 -14.58 -10.03
C GLY A 513 12.08 -14.59 -11.28
N SER A 514 11.55 -15.05 -12.42
CA SER A 514 12.23 -15.11 -13.71
C SER A 514 11.33 -14.73 -14.90
N GLY A 515 10.24 -14.02 -14.61
CA GLY A 515 9.27 -13.55 -15.59
C GLY A 515 9.82 -12.59 -16.64
N SER A 516 8.93 -12.12 -17.53
CA SER A 516 9.28 -11.25 -18.67
C SER A 516 9.94 -9.92 -18.28
N TRP A 517 9.82 -9.50 -17.00
CA TRP A 517 10.62 -8.44 -16.40
C TRP A 517 11.03 -8.88 -14.98
N CYS A 518 12.32 -8.83 -14.65
CA CYS A 518 12.81 -9.06 -13.29
C CYS A 518 14.13 -8.32 -13.01
N LEU A 519 14.32 -7.86 -11.76
CA LEU A 519 15.43 -6.99 -11.34
C LEU A 519 15.72 -7.11 -9.82
N PRO A 520 16.97 -7.36 -9.38
CA PRO A 520 17.36 -7.15 -7.99
C PRO A 520 17.38 -5.64 -7.69
N LYS A 521 16.63 -5.20 -6.68
CA LYS A 521 16.55 -3.77 -6.28
C LYS A 521 17.53 -3.44 -5.17
N LEU A 522 17.65 -4.33 -4.16
CA LEU A 522 18.60 -4.21 -3.05
C LEU A 522 19.40 -5.50 -2.89
N GLY A 523 20.69 -5.38 -2.64
CA GLY A 523 21.59 -6.52 -2.43
C GLY A 523 23.03 -6.08 -2.24
N PHE A 524 23.94 -7.06 -2.18
CA PHE A 524 25.36 -6.83 -1.96
C PHE A 524 26.19 -7.01 -3.24
N SER A 525 27.23 -6.18 -3.34
CA SER A 525 28.30 -6.29 -4.34
C SER A 525 29.39 -7.27 -3.92
N SER A 526 30.32 -7.59 -4.82
CA SER A 526 31.40 -8.58 -4.60
C SER A 526 32.37 -8.25 -3.46
N ASN A 527 32.47 -6.98 -3.06
CA ASN A 527 33.28 -6.58 -1.92
C ASN A 527 32.49 -6.47 -0.61
N GLY A 528 31.15 -6.61 -0.62
CA GLY A 528 30.28 -6.48 0.56
C GLY A 528 29.55 -5.13 0.71
N SER A 529 29.67 -4.21 -0.26
CA SER A 529 28.91 -2.94 -0.21
C SER A 529 27.43 -3.19 -0.50
N ILE A 530 26.53 -2.55 0.26
CA ILE A 530 25.10 -2.50 -0.07
C ILE A 530 24.90 -1.74 -1.39
N VAL A 531 23.95 -2.15 -2.21
CA VAL A 531 23.67 -1.52 -3.51
C VAL A 531 22.16 -1.40 -3.70
N ALA A 532 21.71 -0.21 -4.13
CA ALA A 532 20.36 0.02 -4.64
C ALA A 532 20.37 0.13 -6.16
N GLN A 533 19.40 -0.47 -6.85
CA GLN A 533 19.31 -0.50 -8.32
C GLN A 533 17.92 -0.21 -8.87
N SER A 534 17.87 0.30 -10.09
CA SER A 534 16.63 0.43 -10.86
C SER A 534 16.89 0.34 -12.38
N TRP A 535 15.86 0.09 -13.18
CA TRP A 535 15.94 -0.05 -14.64
C TRP A 535 15.47 1.23 -15.35
N SER A 536 16.32 1.80 -16.20
CA SER A 536 16.09 3.09 -16.89
C SER A 536 15.22 3.00 -18.15
N GLY A 537 14.94 1.78 -18.61
CA GLY A 537 14.42 1.49 -19.95
C GLY A 537 15.50 0.99 -20.92
N SER A 538 16.76 1.38 -20.72
CA SER A 538 17.91 0.96 -21.56
C SER A 538 19.02 0.24 -20.80
N SER A 539 19.11 0.42 -19.48
CA SER A 539 20.16 -0.13 -18.64
C SER A 539 19.75 -0.25 -17.17
N VAL A 540 20.46 -1.11 -16.43
CA VAL A 540 20.46 -1.06 -14.97
C VAL A 540 21.34 0.11 -14.52
N VAL A 541 20.86 0.92 -13.59
CA VAL A 541 21.65 1.92 -12.88
C VAL A 541 21.67 1.62 -11.39
N SER A 542 22.69 2.08 -10.67
CA SER A 542 22.88 1.75 -9.25
C SER A 542 23.49 2.89 -8.43
N VAL A 543 23.05 3.02 -7.18
CA VAL A 543 23.82 3.68 -6.12
C VAL A 543 24.55 2.60 -5.34
N VAL A 544 25.88 2.65 -5.33
CA VAL A 544 26.73 1.75 -4.53
C VAL A 544 27.00 2.41 -3.18
N GLY A 545 26.63 1.72 -2.11
CA GLY A 545 26.72 2.16 -0.73
C GLY A 545 28.02 1.77 -0.02
N PRO A 546 28.08 1.97 1.31
CA PRO A 546 29.20 1.55 2.11
C PRO A 546 29.19 0.04 2.35
N GLN A 547 30.30 -0.48 2.87
CA GLN A 547 30.36 -1.80 3.48
C GLN A 547 29.42 -1.85 4.69
N ILE A 548 28.55 -2.86 4.74
CA ILE A 548 27.66 -3.05 5.89
C ILE A 548 28.25 -4.09 6.83
N PRO A 549 28.51 -3.75 8.12
CA PRO A 549 28.97 -4.71 9.11
C PRO A 549 27.98 -5.87 9.25
N THR A 550 28.48 -7.11 9.21
CA THR A 550 27.67 -8.27 9.57
C THR A 550 27.39 -8.28 11.07
N ASN A 551 26.31 -8.94 11.46
CA ASN A 551 25.84 -9.08 12.84
C ASN A 551 25.49 -7.74 13.53
N ASN A 552 25.13 -6.73 12.76
CA ASN A 552 24.60 -5.46 13.26
C ASN A 552 23.34 -5.02 12.49
N TRP A 553 22.44 -4.31 13.16
CA TRP A 553 21.22 -3.78 12.55
C TRP A 553 21.52 -2.49 11.77
N THR A 554 21.12 -2.46 10.50
CA THR A 554 21.20 -1.25 9.65
C THR A 554 19.85 -0.99 9.00
N HIS A 555 19.36 0.25 9.07
CA HIS A 555 18.18 0.68 8.32
C HIS A 555 18.60 1.11 6.92
N ILE A 556 17.96 0.54 5.89
CA ILE A 556 18.22 0.80 4.49
C ILE A 556 16.93 1.36 3.87
N VAL A 557 17.04 2.49 3.16
CA VAL A 557 15.94 2.95 2.29
C VAL A 557 16.45 3.15 0.87
N GLN A 558 15.75 2.55 -0.08
CA GLN A 558 15.83 2.94 -1.50
C GLN A 558 14.63 3.81 -1.82
N THR A 559 14.84 4.98 -2.45
CA THR A 559 13.74 5.76 -3.06
C THR A 559 14.01 6.00 -4.54
N TRP A 560 12.96 6.27 -5.31
CA TRP A 560 13.06 6.81 -6.66
C TRP A 560 11.90 7.75 -6.98
N SER A 561 12.21 8.85 -7.67
CA SER A 561 11.25 9.63 -8.45
C SER A 561 11.91 10.22 -9.70
N SER A 562 11.10 10.62 -10.68
CA SER A 562 11.57 11.27 -11.91
C SER A 562 12.29 12.60 -11.68
N THR A 563 12.02 13.28 -10.56
CA THR A 563 12.67 14.52 -10.15
C THR A 563 13.98 14.27 -9.40
N SER A 564 13.99 13.27 -8.50
CA SER A 564 15.09 13.02 -7.56
C SER A 564 16.14 12.04 -8.05
N GLY A 565 15.81 11.23 -9.05
CA GLY A 565 16.60 10.06 -9.42
C GLY A 565 16.47 8.92 -8.41
N LEU A 566 17.39 7.95 -8.50
CA LEU A 566 17.52 6.84 -7.57
C LEU A 566 18.32 7.30 -6.35
N ARG A 567 17.85 7.02 -5.12
CA ARG A 567 18.56 7.37 -3.88
C ARG A 567 18.71 6.17 -2.94
N LEU A 568 19.77 6.20 -2.13
CA LEU A 568 20.07 5.26 -1.06
C LEU A 568 20.30 6.02 0.24
N TYR A 569 19.54 5.68 1.28
CA TYR A 569 19.67 6.20 2.64
C TYR A 569 20.13 5.07 3.57
N ILE A 570 20.96 5.41 4.56
CA ILE A 570 21.51 4.48 5.56
C ILE A 570 21.28 5.08 6.94
N ASN A 571 20.63 4.35 7.84
CA ASN A 571 20.36 4.77 9.23
C ASN A 571 19.70 6.16 9.35
N GLY A 572 18.86 6.53 8.37
CA GLY A 572 18.10 7.78 8.35
C GLY A 572 18.62 8.81 7.34
N GLY A 573 19.94 8.98 7.23
CA GLY A 573 20.55 9.99 6.37
C GLY A 573 20.76 9.54 4.92
N LEU A 574 20.69 10.48 3.98
CA LEU A 574 21.03 10.25 2.57
C LEU A 574 22.52 9.87 2.41
N TYR A 575 22.80 8.69 1.87
CA TYR A 575 24.18 8.27 1.55
C TYR A 575 24.59 8.66 0.14
N GLY A 576 23.70 8.52 -0.84
CA GLY A 576 24.03 8.82 -2.24
C GLY A 576 22.84 8.73 -3.19
N SER A 577 23.05 9.26 -4.40
CA SER A 577 22.03 9.34 -5.45
C SER A 577 22.60 9.11 -6.85
N PHE A 578 21.73 8.74 -7.78
CA PHE A 578 22.03 8.61 -9.21
C PHE A 578 20.90 9.28 -10.02
N THR A 579 21.23 10.30 -10.81
CA THR A 579 20.26 11.06 -11.61
C THR A 579 19.58 10.17 -12.66
N MET A 580 18.27 9.99 -12.54
CA MET A 580 17.51 9.00 -13.32
C MET A 580 16.06 9.47 -13.47
N THR A 581 15.73 10.12 -14.58
CA THR A 581 14.39 10.69 -14.82
C THR A 581 13.33 9.64 -15.21
N THR A 582 13.75 8.44 -15.63
CA THR A 582 12.89 7.38 -16.15
C THR A 582 13.02 6.10 -15.32
N TYR A 583 11.89 5.49 -14.96
CA TYR A 583 11.80 4.12 -14.46
C TYR A 583 10.91 3.31 -15.40
N VAL A 584 11.38 2.15 -15.87
CA VAL A 584 10.59 1.25 -16.72
C VAL A 584 10.36 -0.09 -16.02
N ALA A 585 9.12 -0.56 -16.06
CA ALA A 585 8.60 -1.74 -15.38
C ALA A 585 7.89 -2.68 -16.38
N SER A 586 7.13 -3.65 -15.87
CA SER A 586 6.47 -4.72 -16.63
C SER A 586 5.14 -4.33 -17.30
N ASN A 587 4.49 -3.28 -16.80
CA ASN A 587 3.06 -2.97 -16.97
C ASN A 587 2.12 -4.11 -16.50
N GLN A 588 2.54 -4.85 -15.46
CA GLN A 588 1.82 -5.95 -14.81
C GLN A 588 2.01 -5.89 -13.28
N ASN A 589 1.09 -6.44 -12.49
CA ASN A 589 1.24 -6.46 -11.02
C ASN A 589 2.51 -7.23 -10.62
N MET A 590 3.33 -6.61 -9.76
CA MET A 590 4.63 -7.15 -9.41
C MET A 590 4.57 -8.12 -8.22
N CYS A 591 5.58 -8.98 -8.14
CA CYS A 591 5.96 -9.75 -6.96
C CYS A 591 7.29 -9.23 -6.40
N ILE A 592 7.36 -9.10 -5.07
CA ILE A 592 8.58 -8.86 -4.30
C ILE A 592 9.05 -10.18 -3.69
N PHE A 593 10.34 -10.44 -3.77
CA PHE A 593 11.03 -11.51 -3.05
C PHE A 593 12.04 -10.87 -2.10
N LEU A 594 12.06 -11.35 -0.85
CA LEU A 594 13.07 -11.01 0.14
C LEU A 594 13.97 -12.21 0.40
N GLY A 595 15.29 -12.00 0.36
CA GLY A 595 16.30 -13.03 0.62
C GLY A 595 16.83 -13.78 -0.61
N THR A 596 16.25 -13.57 -1.80
CA THR A 596 16.69 -14.24 -3.03
C THR A 596 16.42 -13.39 -4.26
N SER A 597 17.18 -13.63 -5.34
CA SER A 597 17.04 -12.97 -6.63
C SER A 597 15.98 -13.62 -7.54
N GLY A 598 14.93 -14.18 -6.95
CA GLY A 598 14.06 -15.15 -7.64
C GLY A 598 14.80 -16.42 -8.06
N PHE A 599 14.13 -17.32 -8.79
CA PHE A 599 14.79 -18.42 -9.48
C PHE A 599 15.37 -18.00 -10.86
N GLY A 600 15.43 -16.68 -11.13
CA GLY A 600 15.85 -16.10 -12.40
C GLY A 600 17.37 -15.90 -12.53
N THR A 601 18.04 -16.83 -13.19
CA THR A 601 19.43 -16.67 -13.67
C THR A 601 19.59 -15.59 -14.75
N ASN A 602 18.48 -15.11 -15.32
CA ASN A 602 18.46 -14.31 -16.55
C ASN A 602 18.04 -12.84 -16.33
N CYS A 603 17.74 -12.45 -15.09
CA CYS A 603 17.36 -11.08 -14.77
C CYS A 603 18.54 -10.12 -14.97
N GLN A 604 18.25 -8.88 -15.37
CA GLN A 604 19.29 -7.86 -15.49
C GLN A 604 19.86 -7.52 -14.11
N THR A 605 21.17 -7.29 -14.01
CA THR A 605 21.85 -6.80 -12.80
C THR A 605 23.07 -5.98 -13.21
N LEU A 606 23.58 -5.15 -12.31
CA LEU A 606 24.86 -4.46 -12.46
C LEU A 606 25.81 -4.80 -11.31
N ASN A 607 25.67 -4.10 -10.18
CA ASN A 607 26.58 -4.20 -9.02
C ASN A 607 26.05 -5.12 -7.89
N ILE A 608 24.97 -5.90 -8.11
CA ILE A 608 24.43 -6.84 -7.11
C ILE A 608 24.79 -8.26 -7.55
N ILE A 609 25.38 -9.03 -6.63
CA ILE A 609 25.52 -10.48 -6.79
C ILE A 609 24.12 -11.11 -6.63
N MET A 610 23.65 -11.68 -7.74
CA MET A 610 22.48 -12.55 -7.78
C MET A 610 22.73 -13.79 -6.92
N GLY A 611 21.75 -14.19 -6.12
CA GLY A 611 21.88 -15.26 -5.13
C GLY A 611 21.20 -14.92 -3.81
N SER A 612 21.28 -15.84 -2.85
CA SER A 612 20.58 -15.70 -1.56
C SER A 612 21.29 -14.76 -0.59
N TYR A 613 20.55 -13.84 0.02
CA TYR A 613 20.98 -13.11 1.21
C TYR A 613 20.82 -13.98 2.45
N SER A 614 21.77 -13.90 3.39
CA SER A 614 21.70 -14.59 4.68
C SER A 614 21.77 -13.57 5.81
N GLY A 615 20.74 -13.54 6.66
CA GLY A 615 20.56 -12.53 7.68
C GLY A 615 19.13 -12.45 8.20
N ARG A 616 18.80 -11.35 8.87
CA ARG A 616 17.42 -11.03 9.27
C ARG A 616 16.91 -9.84 8.46
N ILE A 617 15.59 -9.76 8.29
CA ILE A 617 14.87 -8.60 7.78
C ILE A 617 13.72 -8.31 8.73
N ASP A 618 13.52 -7.03 8.99
CA ASP A 618 12.56 -6.50 9.97
C ASP A 618 11.96 -5.20 9.43
N GLU A 619 10.78 -4.83 9.92
CA GLU A 619 10.15 -3.52 9.65
C GLU A 619 10.14 -3.15 8.15
N PHE A 620 9.58 -4.03 7.30
CA PHE A 620 9.62 -3.84 5.84
C PHE A 620 8.42 -3.06 5.32
N TYR A 621 8.66 -1.86 4.80
CA TYR A 621 7.66 -0.95 4.21
C TYR A 621 7.83 -0.81 2.69
N VAL A 622 6.71 -0.76 1.97
CA VAL A 622 6.64 -0.48 0.52
C VAL A 622 5.73 0.72 0.26
N TYR A 623 6.26 1.75 -0.38
CA TYR A 623 5.52 2.95 -0.77
C TYR A 623 5.48 3.14 -2.29
N ASP A 624 4.38 3.68 -2.83
CA ASP A 624 4.20 4.08 -4.24
C ASP A 624 4.68 5.51 -4.55
N ARG A 625 5.42 6.10 -3.61
CA ARG A 625 6.00 7.44 -3.69
C ARG A 625 7.43 7.47 -3.18
N GLU A 626 8.13 8.55 -3.49
CA GLU A 626 9.36 8.91 -2.78
C GLU A 626 9.03 9.37 -1.35
N LEU A 627 9.72 8.80 -0.36
CA LEU A 627 9.75 9.32 1.01
C LEU A 627 10.75 10.49 1.11
N THR A 628 10.39 11.50 1.89
CA THR A 628 11.32 12.57 2.27
C THR A 628 12.24 12.12 3.42
N GLU A 629 13.36 12.80 3.61
CA GLU A 629 14.30 12.52 4.71
C GLU A 629 13.63 12.64 6.10
N ASN A 630 12.71 13.59 6.27
CA ASN A 630 11.89 13.74 7.47
C ASN A 630 10.97 12.54 7.76
N GLU A 631 10.58 11.79 6.74
CA GLU A 631 9.74 10.59 6.87
C GLU A 631 10.60 9.32 7.06
N ILE A 632 11.80 9.30 6.47
CA ILE A 632 12.80 8.24 6.65
C ILE A 632 13.43 8.27 8.05
N CYS A 633 13.61 9.47 8.63
CA CYS A 633 14.18 9.69 9.97
C CYS A 633 13.52 8.83 11.07
N PRO A 634 12.19 8.83 11.27
CA PRO A 634 11.56 8.01 12.31
C PRO A 634 11.56 6.51 12.02
N LEU A 635 11.53 6.07 10.74
CA LEU A 635 11.68 4.65 10.38
C LEU A 635 13.07 4.11 10.79
N ALA A 636 14.09 4.97 10.76
CA ALA A 636 15.42 4.69 11.30
C ALA A 636 15.53 4.80 12.84
N HIS A 637 14.49 5.29 13.53
CA HIS A 637 14.48 5.56 14.98
C HIS A 637 13.15 5.17 15.66
N PRO A 638 12.67 3.91 15.56
CA PRO A 638 11.35 3.47 16.06
C PRO A 638 11.19 3.43 17.60
N TYR A 639 12.07 4.11 18.35
CA TYR A 639 12.14 4.08 19.81
C TYR A 639 12.42 5.46 20.46
N ASN A 640 12.36 6.55 19.67
CA ASN A 640 12.60 7.93 20.11
C ASN A 640 11.30 8.75 20.18
#